data_AF-A0A2W4PCR7-F1
#
_entry.id   AF-A0A2W4PCR7-F1
#
_cell.length_a   1.000
_cell.length_b   1.000
_cell.length_c   1.000
_cell.angle_alpha   90.00
_cell.angle_beta   90.00
_cell.angle_gamma   90.00
#
_symmetry.space_group_name_H-M   'P 1'
#
loop_
_entity.id
_entity.type
_entity.pdbx_description
1 polymer ?
#
loop_
_entity_poly.entity_id
_entity_poly.type
_entity_poly.pdbx_seq_one_letter_code
_entity_poly.pdbx_strand_id
1 'polypeptide(L)'
;NDVVSVGASTLGGNLLGGAGADNLSSTNSNLLGVQGGDGADQVTVSGGVVTMAVLGGDQNDTLTVSGARVGGRVDGEGGSDVIDVSGSDIGRSVTGNAGDDTVRAVDSTIGEDIEGAAGNDLLTATNSSVVNVRGDVGDDLITVTASNVSNDILGGEGHDSLVVGTSTIGRHIQGESGNDTISVSDSSVTSDISAGDGDDALALATSTVGRDVLTGTGNDTLTAGNTTIDGNVDVDGGDNQIDLTSSEVGGTVTGFEGQQLWRFENATIGSDVISTTGFDSITVTGSTLGRHLITGAGDDTVTLDNVDLGSGNLDVGPDNDTVTASGSVIGRSLLAGDGNNTLSLTGTTVNLDVISEQGQDSLTIVSSNIGRHVMSGDGDDTLSINGSDINGDVEAGAGDALIDVGISTIDGSISGTEGVLSVHIASSSVGLDVRTGHSADIIEISESTLGRNVIANDGNDTITVRNSTLRGGSIRAGDGNDSLTIARGDIGVEVLAGAGDDVVDVQNSRILSDLSGESGNDVLSVDASTIGDDIEAGEGNDRVQLRNTVVGDQINGDDGDDLIDAGNSTIGGDLQAGSGQDTVLLDTVVVADVFGQAGDDSIQIDNSHVEGDVDGQSGNDRIEIDDDSVIHGSVRGDSGNDTLLNLSENLDGDLDGGDGNDSLENRGNTENLRGGRGDDTLINRDDVALDIDGGDGNDSITNSGTVKRSIVAGDGDDSITILFGGDVLQDVDAGEGANVIYNSGNIEGSMRAGEGDDSLWNDVSGVIEGDLDLGNGNNTVNNEGEIGGSIIASTTVFTDVPLTSESEDEQPTHNDRINNAGLVGDNILTGAGDDYIENALDSRVDGDVDTGPGDDVIVHRGTASRLLAGDGADTVTLGDGAVVRLVIDGGPNTGGVDVLEFNLTVATEAEAQRVRDALAVANPATGSITINNQDYAWVNFEVIRHNLTVGEQAEG
;
A
#
# COMPACT_ATOMS: atom_id res chain seq x y z
N ASN A 1 -47.11 100.04 16.03
CA ASN A 1 -46.25 100.26 17.24
C ASN A 1 -47.16 100.27 18.44
N ASP A 2 -47.92 99.20 18.56
CA ASP A 2 -49.03 99.06 19.47
C ASP A 2 -48.53 98.22 20.63
N VAL A 3 -48.77 98.68 21.86
CA VAL A 3 -48.32 98.01 23.09
C VAL A 3 -49.52 97.91 24.02
N VAL A 4 -50.05 96.71 24.19
CA VAL A 4 -51.23 96.45 25.03
C VAL A 4 -50.82 95.51 26.15
N SER A 5 -51.05 95.92 27.40
CA SER A 5 -50.70 95.11 28.58
C SER A 5 -51.90 94.99 29.52
N VAL A 6 -52.29 93.76 29.84
CA VAL A 6 -53.39 93.42 30.73
C VAL A 6 -52.85 92.74 31.99
N GLY A 7 -52.85 93.46 33.11
CA GLY A 7 -52.53 92.89 34.42
C GLY A 7 -53.67 92.05 35.01
N ALA A 8 -53.43 91.42 36.16
CA ALA A 8 -54.34 90.45 36.78
C ALA A 8 -55.81 90.93 36.84
N SER A 9 -56.64 90.39 35.95
CA SER A 9 -58.04 90.81 35.78
C SER A 9 -58.90 89.72 35.13
N THR A 10 -60.22 89.82 35.26
CA THR A 10 -61.17 89.01 34.49
C THR A 10 -61.84 89.90 33.46
N LEU A 11 -61.33 89.86 32.22
CA LEU A 11 -61.78 90.73 31.13
C LEU A 11 -62.95 90.11 30.37
N GLY A 12 -62.94 88.77 30.21
CA GLY A 12 -64.00 88.03 29.50
C GLY A 12 -64.15 88.34 28.00
N GLY A 13 -63.26 89.16 27.44
CA GLY A 13 -63.20 89.53 26.02
C GLY A 13 -61.85 89.20 25.39
N ASN A 14 -61.68 89.53 24.11
CA ASN A 14 -60.45 89.24 23.35
C ASN A 14 -59.38 90.32 23.55
N LEU A 15 -58.12 89.92 23.47
CA LEU A 15 -56.96 90.80 23.28
C LEU A 15 -56.53 90.71 21.82
N LEU A 16 -56.52 91.83 21.09
CA LEU A 16 -56.33 91.88 19.64
C LEU A 16 -55.22 92.89 19.27
N GLY A 17 -54.29 92.52 18.38
CA GLY A 17 -53.21 93.39 17.85
C GLY A 17 -53.66 94.23 16.66
N GLY A 18 -54.10 93.57 15.59
CA GLY A 18 -54.63 94.22 14.40
C GLY A 18 -53.72 94.01 13.19
N ALA A 19 -53.06 95.06 12.71
CA ALA A 19 -52.16 94.96 11.55
C ALA A 19 -50.85 95.71 11.84
N GLY A 20 -49.71 95.07 11.62
CA GLY A 20 -48.39 95.64 11.78
C GLY A 20 -47.78 95.44 13.17
N ALA A 21 -46.86 96.34 13.56
CA ALA A 21 -46.00 96.11 14.72
C ALA A 21 -46.74 96.20 16.08
N ASP A 22 -46.88 95.05 16.73
CA ASP A 22 -47.72 94.82 17.90
C ASP A 22 -46.95 94.15 19.05
N ASN A 23 -47.28 94.50 20.30
CA ASN A 23 -46.76 93.88 21.52
C ASN A 23 -47.90 93.71 22.53
N LEU A 24 -48.46 92.52 22.58
CA LEU A 24 -49.59 92.16 23.43
C LEU A 24 -49.07 91.38 24.63
N SER A 25 -49.38 91.83 25.85
CA SER A 25 -49.03 91.10 27.07
C SER A 25 -50.23 90.95 28.00
N SER A 26 -50.35 89.78 28.64
CA SER A 26 -51.28 89.55 29.72
C SER A 26 -50.59 88.84 30.88
N THR A 27 -50.97 89.17 32.11
CA THR A 27 -50.45 88.53 33.31
C THR A 27 -51.58 88.16 34.25
N ASN A 28 -51.72 86.88 34.62
CA ASN A 28 -52.72 86.33 35.53
C ASN A 28 -54.15 86.78 35.18
N SER A 29 -54.49 86.77 33.89
CA SER A 29 -55.74 87.31 33.37
C SER A 29 -56.67 86.23 32.81
N ASN A 30 -57.98 86.45 32.90
CA ASN A 30 -58.99 85.60 32.25
C ASN A 30 -59.49 86.30 30.98
N LEU A 31 -59.10 85.75 29.83
CA LEU A 31 -59.39 86.26 28.49
C LEU A 31 -60.30 85.27 27.73
N LEU A 32 -61.08 85.80 26.79
CA LEU A 32 -61.82 84.95 25.86
C LEU A 32 -60.86 84.36 24.82
N GLY A 33 -60.03 85.18 24.17
CA GLY A 33 -59.00 84.79 23.21
C GLY A 33 -57.91 85.85 23.07
N VAL A 34 -56.78 85.51 22.49
CA VAL A 34 -55.70 86.44 22.13
C VAL A 34 -55.39 86.25 20.64
N GLN A 35 -55.24 87.34 19.90
CA GLN A 35 -54.93 87.30 18.47
C GLN A 35 -54.01 88.46 18.10
N GLY A 36 -52.92 88.17 17.40
CA GLY A 36 -52.04 89.17 16.79
C GLY A 36 -52.75 89.83 15.60
N GLY A 37 -52.90 89.11 14.50
CA GLY A 37 -53.45 89.60 13.22
C GLY A 37 -52.35 89.73 12.17
N ASP A 38 -52.55 90.50 11.09
CA ASP A 38 -51.53 90.59 10.02
C ASP A 38 -50.24 91.24 10.56
N GLY A 39 -49.14 90.49 10.52
CA GLY A 39 -48.14 90.38 11.59
C GLY A 39 -47.16 91.51 11.93
N ALA A 40 -45.98 91.07 12.36
CA ALA A 40 -45.07 91.70 13.32
C ALA A 40 -45.65 91.75 14.75
N ASP A 41 -46.22 90.64 15.22
CA ASP A 41 -46.80 90.52 16.55
C ASP A 41 -45.87 89.83 17.56
N GLN A 42 -45.76 90.42 18.76
CA GLN A 42 -45.20 89.78 19.95
C GLN A 42 -46.29 89.62 21.01
N VAL A 43 -46.76 88.40 21.22
CA VAL A 43 -47.80 88.04 22.19
C VAL A 43 -47.19 87.35 23.41
N THR A 44 -47.53 87.80 24.61
CA THR A 44 -47.10 87.18 25.87
C THR A 44 -48.31 86.94 26.78
N VAL A 45 -48.57 85.70 27.15
CA VAL A 45 -49.61 85.29 28.12
C VAL A 45 -48.92 84.63 29.30
N SER A 46 -48.88 85.30 30.46
CA SER A 46 -48.22 84.79 31.67
C SER A 46 -49.24 84.52 32.78
N GLY A 47 -49.62 83.27 33.00
CA GLY A 47 -50.63 82.88 33.99
C GLY A 47 -52.06 83.27 33.60
N GLY A 48 -53.03 82.74 34.34
CA GLY A 48 -54.46 82.98 34.07
C GLY A 48 -55.06 81.98 33.07
N VAL A 49 -56.20 82.34 32.47
CA VAL A 49 -56.97 81.47 31.57
C VAL A 49 -57.32 82.18 30.28
N VAL A 50 -56.97 81.59 29.14
CA VAL A 50 -57.51 81.95 27.82
C VAL A 50 -58.54 80.89 27.45
N THR A 51 -59.80 81.26 27.25
CA THR A 51 -60.88 80.26 27.06
C THR A 51 -60.82 79.61 25.68
N MET A 52 -60.51 80.41 24.66
CA MET A 52 -60.38 80.02 23.25
C MET A 52 -58.88 79.86 22.93
N ALA A 53 -58.39 80.51 21.88
CA ALA A 53 -57.05 80.35 21.37
C ALA A 53 -56.14 81.56 21.63
N VAL A 54 -54.84 81.34 21.47
CA VAL A 54 -53.80 82.36 21.29
C VAL A 54 -53.31 82.24 19.85
N LEU A 55 -53.48 83.26 19.04
CA LEU A 55 -53.23 83.22 17.59
C LEU A 55 -52.20 84.30 17.20
N GLY A 56 -51.26 83.96 16.31
CA GLY A 56 -50.32 84.86 15.64
C GLY A 56 -51.05 85.66 14.58
N GLY A 57 -51.28 85.08 13.41
CA GLY A 57 -51.88 85.73 12.25
C GLY A 57 -51.04 85.47 11.00
N ASP A 58 -51.13 86.35 9.99
CA ASP A 58 -50.28 86.23 8.79
C ASP A 58 -48.91 86.90 9.04
N GLN A 59 -47.81 86.37 8.48
CA GLN A 59 -46.41 86.76 8.69
C GLN A 59 -45.82 86.36 10.06
N ASN A 60 -44.50 86.50 10.19
CA ASN A 60 -43.73 86.03 11.34
C ASN A 60 -44.15 86.69 12.67
N ASP A 61 -44.54 85.85 13.63
CA ASP A 61 -45.02 86.22 14.95
C ASP A 61 -44.22 85.56 16.07
N THR A 62 -44.34 86.09 17.29
CA THR A 62 -43.75 85.51 18.50
C THR A 62 -44.81 85.36 19.58
N LEU A 63 -45.17 84.12 19.92
CA LEU A 63 -46.15 83.77 20.93
C LEU A 63 -45.45 83.17 22.16
N THR A 64 -45.57 83.79 23.33
CA THR A 64 -45.03 83.26 24.59
C THR A 64 -46.15 83.00 25.58
N VAL A 65 -46.39 81.74 25.95
CA VAL A 65 -47.41 81.32 26.93
C VAL A 65 -46.69 80.68 28.12
N SER A 66 -46.84 81.24 29.32
CA SER A 66 -46.11 80.78 30.51
C SER A 66 -47.01 80.65 31.74
N GLY A 67 -47.10 79.47 32.35
CA GLY A 67 -47.90 79.20 33.54
C GLY A 67 -49.42 79.35 33.34
N ALA A 68 -49.91 79.37 32.10
CA ALA A 68 -51.29 79.70 31.76
C ALA A 68 -52.10 78.45 31.36
N ARG A 69 -53.43 78.56 31.43
CA ARG A 69 -54.34 77.57 30.85
C ARG A 69 -54.99 78.14 29.59
N VAL A 70 -54.85 77.48 28.46
CA VAL A 70 -55.51 77.83 27.19
C VAL A 70 -56.49 76.73 26.85
N GLY A 71 -57.79 77.03 26.72
CA GLY A 71 -58.81 76.02 26.42
C GLY A 71 -58.81 75.55 24.97
N GLY A 72 -58.31 76.38 24.05
CA GLY A 72 -58.16 76.11 22.62
C GLY A 72 -56.71 75.89 22.20
N ARG A 73 -56.41 76.18 20.92
CA ARG A 73 -55.07 76.05 20.31
C ARG A 73 -54.17 77.25 20.63
N VAL A 74 -52.86 77.05 20.54
CA VAL A 74 -51.87 78.13 20.39
C VAL A 74 -51.32 77.99 18.98
N ASP A 75 -51.39 79.03 18.16
CA ASP A 75 -51.20 78.84 16.71
C ASP A 75 -50.59 80.05 16.02
N GLY A 76 -49.56 79.81 15.21
CA GLY A 76 -48.85 80.82 14.42
C GLY A 76 -49.65 81.37 13.25
N GLU A 77 -50.40 80.48 12.58
CA GLU A 77 -51.21 80.67 11.36
C GLU A 77 -50.40 80.76 10.06
N GLY A 78 -49.65 81.82 9.78
CA GLY A 78 -48.79 81.82 8.59
C GLY A 78 -47.64 82.76 8.74
N GLY A 79 -46.50 82.46 8.15
CA GLY A 79 -45.22 83.10 8.47
C GLY A 79 -44.30 82.13 9.20
N SER A 80 -43.07 82.57 9.46
CA SER A 80 -42.11 81.82 10.27
C SER A 80 -42.19 82.30 11.71
N ASP A 81 -42.83 81.51 12.56
CA ASP A 81 -43.30 81.88 13.89
C ASP A 81 -42.43 81.32 15.01
N VAL A 82 -42.43 81.99 16.16
CA VAL A 82 -41.77 81.52 17.38
C VAL A 82 -42.81 81.35 18.49
N ILE A 83 -43.12 80.11 18.85
CA ILE A 83 -44.11 79.75 19.86
C ILE A 83 -43.39 79.10 21.06
N ASP A 84 -43.38 79.77 22.22
CA ASP A 84 -42.81 79.27 23.47
C ASP A 84 -43.89 79.04 24.52
N VAL A 85 -44.12 77.78 24.89
CA VAL A 85 -45.09 77.34 25.89
C VAL A 85 -44.33 76.75 27.08
N SER A 86 -44.45 77.37 28.26
CA SER A 86 -43.75 76.93 29.48
C SER A 86 -44.71 76.76 30.66
N GLY A 87 -44.63 75.64 31.39
CA GLY A 87 -45.45 75.40 32.59
C GLY A 87 -46.97 75.50 32.36
N SER A 88 -47.46 75.29 31.14
CA SER A 88 -48.82 75.64 30.73
C SER A 88 -49.67 74.41 30.38
N ASP A 89 -51.00 74.58 30.43
CA ASP A 89 -52.02 73.57 30.08
C ASP A 89 -52.80 74.06 28.85
N ILE A 90 -52.49 73.51 27.68
CA ILE A 90 -53.13 73.83 26.39
C ILE A 90 -54.12 72.72 26.06
N GLY A 91 -55.39 73.05 25.90
CA GLY A 91 -56.48 72.09 25.71
C GLY A 91 -56.57 71.46 24.31
N ARG A 92 -55.84 72.00 23.34
CA ARG A 92 -55.77 71.55 21.93
C ARG A 92 -54.30 71.58 21.45
N SER A 93 -54.07 71.66 20.15
CA SER A 93 -52.72 71.70 19.56
C SER A 93 -51.95 73.01 19.79
N VAL A 94 -50.63 72.91 19.66
CA VAL A 94 -49.71 74.02 19.46
C VAL A 94 -49.12 73.89 18.05
N THR A 95 -49.49 74.78 17.13
CA THR A 95 -49.21 74.60 15.70
C THR A 95 -48.49 75.82 15.10
N GLY A 96 -47.46 75.60 14.29
CA GLY A 96 -46.79 76.62 13.49
C GLY A 96 -47.63 77.01 12.26
N ASN A 97 -47.94 76.02 11.42
CA ASN A 97 -48.60 76.08 10.12
C ASN A 97 -47.65 76.39 8.96
N ALA A 98 -47.72 77.57 8.34
CA ALA A 98 -47.08 77.81 7.05
C ALA A 98 -45.84 78.71 7.19
N GLY A 99 -44.65 78.14 7.11
CA GLY A 99 -43.35 78.82 7.18
C GLY A 99 -42.41 78.05 8.10
N ASP A 100 -41.12 78.42 8.13
CA ASP A 100 -40.16 77.77 9.02
C ASP A 100 -40.40 78.19 10.49
N ASP A 101 -41.05 77.34 11.27
CA ASP A 101 -41.57 77.64 12.60
C ASP A 101 -40.65 77.13 13.72
N THR A 102 -40.73 77.75 14.89
CA THR A 102 -40.06 77.29 16.12
C THR A 102 -41.09 77.12 17.22
N VAL A 103 -41.45 75.89 17.57
CA VAL A 103 -42.40 75.56 18.63
C VAL A 103 -41.67 74.90 19.79
N ARG A 104 -41.70 75.50 20.98
CA ARG A 104 -41.05 74.99 22.19
C ARG A 104 -42.03 74.83 23.34
N ALA A 105 -42.28 73.61 23.77
CA ALA A 105 -43.02 73.24 24.97
C ALA A 105 -42.07 72.78 26.09
N VAL A 106 -42.14 73.39 27.27
CA VAL A 106 -41.36 73.02 28.45
C VAL A 106 -42.28 72.88 29.66
N ASP A 107 -42.18 71.81 30.43
CA ASP A 107 -42.98 71.56 31.64
C ASP A 107 -44.50 71.69 31.40
N SER A 108 -44.99 71.36 30.20
CA SER A 108 -46.34 71.69 29.74
C SER A 108 -47.20 70.45 29.42
N THR A 109 -48.52 70.62 29.45
CA THR A 109 -49.49 69.63 28.98
C THR A 109 -50.20 70.17 27.76
N ILE A 110 -50.13 69.46 26.64
CA ILE A 110 -50.82 69.76 25.37
C ILE A 110 -51.84 68.65 25.15
N GLY A 111 -53.11 69.03 25.02
CA GLY A 111 -54.24 68.10 24.95
C GLY A 111 -54.39 67.40 23.59
N GLU A 112 -53.74 67.95 22.56
CA GLU A 112 -53.63 67.38 21.21
C GLU A 112 -52.15 67.44 20.80
N ASP A 113 -51.82 68.04 19.66
CA ASP A 113 -50.52 67.85 18.99
C ASP A 113 -49.59 69.06 19.12
N ILE A 114 -48.28 68.82 18.98
CA ILE A 114 -47.32 69.83 18.54
C ILE A 114 -47.10 69.60 17.04
N GLU A 115 -47.30 70.62 16.21
CA GLU A 115 -47.34 70.47 14.75
C GLU A 115 -46.62 71.63 14.06
N GLY A 116 -45.73 71.31 13.13
CA GLY A 116 -45.01 72.25 12.27
C GLY A 116 -45.83 72.65 11.05
N ALA A 117 -46.24 71.64 10.28
CA ALA A 117 -47.05 71.66 9.06
C ALA A 117 -46.27 71.90 7.75
N ALA A 118 -45.94 73.13 7.37
CA ALA A 118 -45.27 73.37 6.09
C ALA A 118 -44.13 74.37 6.25
N GLY A 119 -42.89 73.90 6.12
CA GLY A 119 -41.69 74.67 6.38
C GLY A 119 -40.64 73.79 7.04
N ASN A 120 -39.43 74.29 7.20
CA ASN A 120 -38.40 73.57 7.95
C ASN A 120 -38.49 73.96 9.43
N ASP A 121 -39.15 73.13 10.22
CA ASP A 121 -39.63 73.47 11.55
C ASP A 121 -38.71 72.98 12.68
N LEU A 122 -38.64 73.74 13.76
CA LEU A 122 -37.97 73.37 15.01
C LEU A 122 -39.00 73.11 16.10
N LEU A 123 -39.26 71.84 16.39
CA LEU A 123 -40.26 71.42 17.37
C LEU A 123 -39.55 70.86 18.61
N THR A 124 -39.84 71.37 19.80
CA THR A 124 -39.22 70.94 21.05
C THR A 124 -40.25 70.65 22.13
N ALA A 125 -40.20 69.47 22.76
CA ALA A 125 -41.01 69.11 23.92
C ALA A 125 -40.11 68.59 25.06
N THR A 126 -39.92 69.40 26.10
CA THR A 126 -39.12 69.03 27.28
C THR A 126 -39.99 68.86 28.52
N ASN A 127 -39.89 67.74 29.23
CA ASN A 127 -40.66 67.44 30.44
C ASN A 127 -42.17 67.71 30.29
N SER A 128 -42.72 67.36 29.11
CA SER A 128 -44.07 67.71 28.69
C SER A 128 -44.91 66.47 28.38
N SER A 129 -46.24 66.62 28.40
CA SER A 129 -47.19 65.59 27.97
C SER A 129 -47.90 66.10 26.71
N VAL A 130 -47.84 65.34 25.62
CA VAL A 130 -48.39 65.69 24.30
C VAL A 130 -49.07 64.47 23.67
N VAL A 131 -49.97 64.67 22.70
CA VAL A 131 -50.57 63.55 21.97
C VAL A 131 -49.64 63.07 20.87
N ASN A 132 -49.37 63.92 19.87
CA ASN A 132 -48.36 63.71 18.84
C ASN A 132 -47.36 64.88 18.78
N VAL A 133 -46.22 64.64 18.12
CA VAL A 133 -45.32 65.68 17.62
C VAL A 133 -45.09 65.42 16.12
N ARG A 134 -45.39 66.39 15.25
CA ARG A 134 -45.41 66.22 13.79
C ARG A 134 -44.67 67.36 13.08
N GLY A 135 -43.73 67.06 12.21
CA GLY A 135 -43.09 68.01 11.31
C GLY A 135 -43.96 68.34 10.08
N ASP A 136 -44.46 67.28 9.44
CA ASP A 136 -45.29 67.24 8.21
C ASP A 136 -44.53 67.51 6.90
N VAL A 137 -44.31 68.74 6.45
CA VAL A 137 -43.64 69.01 5.15
C VAL A 137 -42.49 69.98 5.34
N GLY A 138 -41.27 69.54 5.04
CA GLY A 138 -40.03 70.30 5.13
C GLY A 138 -38.96 69.49 5.86
N ASP A 139 -37.73 70.01 5.92
CA ASP A 139 -36.66 69.35 6.68
C ASP A 139 -36.76 69.78 8.16
N ASP A 140 -37.38 68.95 8.98
CA ASP A 140 -37.79 69.27 10.34
C ASP A 140 -36.80 68.79 11.41
N LEU A 141 -36.65 69.57 12.48
CA LEU A 141 -35.89 69.20 13.68
C LEU A 141 -36.85 69.03 14.87
N ILE A 142 -37.11 67.79 15.24
CA ILE A 142 -37.98 67.42 16.35
C ILE A 142 -37.14 66.96 17.54
N THR A 143 -37.22 67.66 18.68
CA THR A 143 -36.54 67.30 19.93
C THR A 143 -37.52 67.02 21.06
N VAL A 144 -37.60 65.77 21.52
CA VAL A 144 -38.47 65.34 22.63
C VAL A 144 -37.60 64.81 23.77
N THR A 145 -37.65 65.43 24.94
CA THR A 145 -36.80 65.02 26.08
C THR A 145 -37.56 64.97 27.40
N ALA A 146 -37.41 63.90 28.17
CA ALA A 146 -38.07 63.70 29.47
C ALA A 146 -39.61 63.78 29.38
N SER A 147 -40.18 63.49 28.20
CA SER A 147 -41.59 63.76 27.88
C SER A 147 -42.41 62.48 27.71
N ASN A 148 -43.74 62.62 27.78
CA ASN A 148 -44.70 61.57 27.43
C ASN A 148 -45.44 61.97 26.16
N VAL A 149 -45.22 61.22 25.08
CA VAL A 149 -45.98 61.31 23.84
C VAL A 149 -46.96 60.14 23.83
N SER A 150 -48.26 60.42 23.95
CA SER A 150 -49.24 59.34 24.10
C SER A 150 -49.46 58.52 22.82
N ASN A 151 -49.07 59.07 21.66
CA ASN A 151 -49.24 58.45 20.36
C ASN A 151 -47.92 58.50 19.57
N ASP A 152 -47.84 59.28 18.47
CA ASP A 152 -46.74 59.19 17.49
C ASP A 152 -45.80 60.41 17.52
N ILE A 153 -44.55 60.20 17.12
CA ILE A 153 -43.62 61.25 16.67
C ILE A 153 -43.39 61.01 15.17
N LEU A 154 -43.65 62.03 14.33
CA LEU A 154 -43.60 61.92 12.86
C LEU A 154 -42.73 63.06 12.30
N GLY A 155 -41.76 62.72 11.45
CA GLY A 155 -41.01 63.66 10.61
C GLY A 155 -41.94 64.21 9.53
N GLY A 156 -42.15 63.43 8.47
CA GLY A 156 -43.05 63.75 7.36
C GLY A 156 -42.33 63.69 6.02
N GLU A 157 -42.70 64.57 5.08
CA GLU A 157 -41.98 64.76 3.83
C GLU A 157 -40.77 65.69 4.06
N GLY A 158 -39.55 65.19 3.97
CA GLY A 158 -38.33 65.99 4.10
C GLY A 158 -37.16 65.21 4.69
N HIS A 159 -36.01 65.86 4.85
CA HIS A 159 -34.85 65.28 5.53
C HIS A 159 -34.90 65.60 7.01
N ASP A 160 -35.58 64.77 7.79
CA ASP A 160 -35.95 65.08 9.16
C ASP A 160 -34.91 64.63 10.18
N SER A 161 -34.86 65.33 11.30
CA SER A 161 -34.02 65.01 12.44
C SER A 161 -34.85 64.87 13.71
N LEU A 162 -35.05 63.63 14.16
CA LEU A 162 -35.85 63.30 15.34
C LEU A 162 -34.92 62.90 16.49
N VAL A 163 -34.83 63.73 17.52
CA VAL A 163 -34.01 63.52 18.72
C VAL A 163 -34.90 63.26 19.94
N VAL A 164 -34.93 62.03 20.42
CA VAL A 164 -35.80 61.57 21.52
C VAL A 164 -34.95 61.06 22.69
N GLY A 165 -35.07 61.67 23.85
CA GLY A 165 -34.28 61.32 25.03
C GLY A 165 -35.11 61.13 26.28
N THR A 166 -34.85 60.10 27.10
CA THR A 166 -35.50 59.90 28.42
C THR A 166 -37.04 59.95 28.38
N SER A 167 -37.67 59.51 27.29
CA SER A 167 -39.11 59.73 27.01
C SER A 167 -39.90 58.43 26.87
N THR A 168 -41.23 58.52 26.99
CA THR A 168 -42.16 57.41 26.70
C THR A 168 -43.05 57.75 25.51
N ILE A 169 -43.09 56.88 24.51
CA ILE A 169 -43.83 57.04 23.26
C ILE A 169 -44.86 55.91 23.18
N GLY A 170 -46.12 56.29 23.12
CA GLY A 170 -47.25 55.36 23.22
C GLY A 170 -47.55 54.57 21.95
N ARG A 171 -46.97 54.98 20.81
CA ARG A 171 -46.98 54.24 19.55
C ARG A 171 -45.65 54.35 18.79
N HIS A 172 -45.60 55.02 17.63
CA HIS A 172 -44.50 54.94 16.68
C HIS A 172 -43.60 56.19 16.70
N ILE A 173 -42.37 56.00 16.25
CA ILE A 173 -41.50 57.08 15.77
C ILE A 173 -41.27 56.82 14.28
N GLN A 174 -41.56 57.78 13.41
CA GLN A 174 -41.46 57.63 11.96
C GLN A 174 -40.78 58.84 11.31
N GLY A 175 -39.84 58.61 10.40
CA GLY A 175 -39.26 59.64 9.52
C GLY A 175 -40.16 59.94 8.32
N GLU A 176 -40.66 58.89 7.66
CA GLU A 176 -41.52 58.89 6.47
C GLU A 176 -40.78 59.03 5.12
N SER A 177 -40.60 60.21 4.55
CA SER A 177 -40.01 60.35 3.20
C SER A 177 -38.86 61.33 3.20
N GLY A 178 -37.67 60.85 2.86
CA GLY A 178 -36.42 61.59 2.80
C GLY A 178 -35.36 60.91 3.65
N ASN A 179 -34.11 61.34 3.49
CA ASN A 179 -32.98 60.85 4.28
C ASN A 179 -33.07 61.40 5.71
N ASP A 180 -33.57 60.59 6.61
CA ASP A 180 -33.92 60.95 7.97
C ASP A 180 -32.83 60.55 8.97
N THR A 181 -32.71 61.31 10.05
CA THR A 181 -31.86 61.00 11.20
C THR A 181 -32.71 60.87 12.45
N ILE A 182 -32.85 59.65 12.96
CA ILE A 182 -33.62 59.36 14.17
C ILE A 182 -32.66 58.91 15.28
N SER A 183 -32.66 59.60 16.41
CA SER A 183 -31.83 59.31 17.58
C SER A 183 -32.71 59.13 18.82
N VAL A 184 -32.77 57.92 19.36
CA VAL A 184 -33.57 57.57 20.53
C VAL A 184 -32.67 57.06 21.66
N SER A 185 -32.67 57.75 22.81
CA SER A 185 -31.83 57.39 23.96
C SER A 185 -32.63 57.31 25.26
N ASP A 186 -32.34 56.32 26.12
CA ASP A 186 -32.98 56.13 27.43
C ASP A 186 -34.52 56.15 27.39
N SER A 187 -35.12 55.71 26.29
CA SER A 187 -36.56 55.91 26.00
C SER A 187 -37.29 54.57 25.80
N SER A 188 -38.62 54.61 25.93
CA SER A 188 -39.48 53.46 25.69
C SER A 188 -40.51 53.77 24.60
N VAL A 189 -40.46 53.00 23.52
CA VAL A 189 -41.40 53.04 22.38
C VAL A 189 -42.20 51.74 22.43
N THR A 190 -43.53 51.82 22.51
CA THR A 190 -44.37 50.63 22.67
C THR A 190 -44.68 49.91 21.35
N SER A 191 -44.45 50.58 20.21
CA SER A 191 -44.70 50.08 18.86
C SER A 191 -43.40 50.08 18.05
N ASP A 192 -43.50 50.26 16.74
CA ASP A 192 -42.38 50.25 15.80
C ASP A 192 -41.63 51.60 15.77
N ILE A 193 -40.34 51.55 15.41
CA ILE A 193 -39.59 52.71 14.91
C ILE A 193 -39.34 52.48 13.42
N SER A 194 -39.69 53.44 12.57
CA SER A 194 -39.49 53.38 11.12
C SER A 194 -38.71 54.60 10.65
N ALA A 195 -37.69 54.44 9.81
CA ALA A 195 -37.05 55.59 9.17
C ALA A 195 -37.86 56.02 7.93
N GLY A 196 -37.95 55.21 6.89
CA GLY A 196 -38.90 55.45 5.79
C GLY A 196 -38.30 55.19 4.40
N ASP A 197 -38.62 56.04 3.44
CA ASP A 197 -37.96 56.04 2.14
C ASP A 197 -36.80 57.04 2.18
N GLY A 198 -35.55 56.64 1.97
CA GLY A 198 -34.39 57.53 2.04
C GLY A 198 -33.12 56.79 2.45
N ASP A 199 -31.95 57.45 2.33
CA ASP A 199 -30.74 56.91 2.96
C ASP A 199 -30.73 57.35 4.44
N ASP A 200 -31.20 56.49 5.33
CA ASP A 200 -31.56 56.86 6.69
C ASP A 200 -30.50 56.50 7.74
N ALA A 201 -30.47 57.25 8.84
CA ALA A 201 -29.59 57.01 9.98
C ALA A 201 -30.40 56.88 11.28
N LEU A 202 -30.47 55.66 11.82
CA LEU A 202 -31.18 55.33 13.06
C LEU A 202 -30.19 54.96 14.18
N ALA A 203 -30.22 55.71 15.28
CA ALA A 203 -29.37 55.50 16.46
C ALA A 203 -30.21 55.25 17.72
N LEU A 204 -30.11 54.05 18.29
CA LEU A 204 -30.82 53.62 19.49
C LEU A 204 -29.84 53.36 20.63
N ALA A 205 -30.05 53.95 21.80
CA ALA A 205 -29.21 53.71 22.96
C ALA A 205 -30.07 53.49 24.21
N THR A 206 -29.76 52.44 24.98
CA THR A 206 -30.36 52.19 26.31
C THR A 206 -31.90 52.26 26.31
N SER A 207 -32.51 51.84 25.21
CA SER A 207 -33.95 52.03 24.92
C SER A 207 -34.69 50.70 24.75
N THR A 208 -36.01 50.76 24.79
CA THR A 208 -36.88 49.60 24.48
C THR A 208 -37.80 49.92 23.32
N VAL A 209 -37.88 49.04 22.32
CA VAL A 209 -38.83 49.07 21.21
C VAL A 209 -39.74 47.85 21.34
N GLY A 210 -41.04 48.07 21.53
CA GLY A 210 -42.01 47.00 21.83
C GLY A 210 -42.39 46.14 20.63
N ARG A 211 -41.95 46.51 19.42
CA ARG A 211 -42.20 45.79 18.18
C ARG A 211 -40.97 45.90 17.25
N ASP A 212 -41.15 46.32 16.01
CA ASP A 212 -40.14 46.22 14.96
C ASP A 212 -39.31 47.52 14.84
N VAL A 213 -38.07 47.39 14.35
CA VAL A 213 -37.25 48.50 13.87
C VAL A 213 -37.09 48.33 12.36
N LEU A 214 -37.54 49.33 11.61
CA LEU A 214 -37.60 49.31 10.14
C LEU A 214 -36.79 50.50 9.63
N THR A 215 -35.79 50.30 8.78
CA THR A 215 -35.12 51.46 8.13
C THR A 215 -35.84 51.85 6.84
N GLY A 216 -36.36 50.87 6.09
CA GLY A 216 -37.14 51.11 4.89
C GLY A 216 -36.26 51.14 3.64
N THR A 217 -36.63 51.90 2.61
CA THR A 217 -35.93 51.80 1.32
C THR A 217 -34.77 52.78 1.22
N GLY A 218 -33.59 52.31 0.83
CA GLY A 218 -32.40 53.17 0.66
C GLY A 218 -31.17 52.54 1.28
N ASN A 219 -30.06 53.28 1.38
CA ASN A 219 -28.83 52.79 2.01
C ASN A 219 -28.78 53.27 3.46
N ASP A 220 -29.23 52.41 4.35
CA ASP A 220 -29.53 52.78 5.72
C ASP A 220 -28.43 52.38 6.69
N THR A 221 -28.37 53.10 7.81
CA THR A 221 -27.51 52.77 8.95
C THR A 221 -28.32 52.65 10.22
N LEU A 222 -28.31 51.47 10.84
CA LEU A 222 -28.84 51.23 12.18
C LEU A 222 -27.69 50.99 13.18
N THR A 223 -27.61 51.81 14.22
CA THR A 223 -26.75 51.56 15.38
C THR A 223 -27.59 51.42 16.65
N ALA A 224 -27.54 50.27 17.32
CA ALA A 224 -28.27 50.03 18.57
C ALA A 224 -27.35 49.51 19.69
N GLY A 225 -27.25 50.28 20.79
CA GLY A 225 -26.42 49.93 21.95
C GLY A 225 -27.22 49.78 23.24
N ASN A 226 -27.14 48.61 23.89
CA ASN A 226 -27.91 48.29 25.09
C ASN A 226 -29.42 48.46 24.91
N THR A 227 -29.93 48.14 23.72
CA THR A 227 -31.34 48.33 23.34
C THR A 227 -32.04 46.97 23.29
N THR A 228 -33.28 46.91 23.76
CA THR A 228 -34.15 45.75 23.59
C THR A 228 -35.18 46.05 22.50
N ILE A 229 -35.24 45.21 21.48
CA ILE A 229 -36.20 45.24 20.38
C ILE A 229 -37.01 43.94 20.47
N ASP A 230 -38.27 44.01 20.85
CA ASP A 230 -39.10 42.81 21.06
C ASP A 230 -39.44 42.10 19.73
N GLY A 231 -39.49 42.85 18.62
CA GLY A 231 -39.80 42.37 17.28
C GLY A 231 -38.56 42.14 16.39
N ASN A 232 -38.71 42.43 15.11
CA ASN A 232 -37.69 42.27 14.08
C ASN A 232 -36.86 43.54 13.89
N VAL A 233 -35.70 43.37 13.26
CA VAL A 233 -34.95 44.45 12.62
C VAL A 233 -35.02 44.18 11.12
N ASP A 234 -35.54 45.12 10.34
CA ASP A 234 -35.65 45.01 8.88
C ASP A 234 -35.02 46.23 8.23
N VAL A 235 -34.03 46.00 7.36
CA VAL A 235 -33.38 47.05 6.58
C VAL A 235 -33.78 47.03 5.10
N ASP A 236 -34.83 46.29 4.75
CA ASP A 236 -35.39 46.21 3.39
C ASP A 236 -34.27 46.04 2.33
N GLY A 237 -34.31 46.72 1.19
CA GLY A 237 -33.27 46.65 0.15
C GLY A 237 -32.41 47.92 0.07
N GLY A 238 -31.13 47.74 -0.24
CA GLY A 238 -30.09 48.77 -0.31
C GLY A 238 -28.77 48.27 0.27
N ASP A 239 -27.70 49.06 0.14
CA ASP A 239 -26.41 48.78 0.78
C ASP A 239 -26.48 49.25 2.24
N ASN A 240 -26.93 48.37 3.15
CA ASN A 240 -27.23 48.76 4.54
C ASN A 240 -26.16 48.36 5.54
N GLN A 241 -26.07 49.12 6.63
CA GLN A 241 -25.21 48.86 7.76
C GLN A 241 -26.01 48.65 9.06
N ILE A 242 -25.71 47.57 9.79
CA ILE A 242 -26.30 47.30 11.11
C ILE A 242 -25.18 47.12 12.14
N ASP A 243 -25.28 47.78 13.28
CA ASP A 243 -24.36 47.65 14.41
C ASP A 243 -25.14 47.46 15.72
N LEU A 244 -25.20 46.23 16.22
CA LEU A 244 -25.89 45.87 17.47
C LEU A 244 -24.86 45.54 18.55
N THR A 245 -24.78 46.37 19.60
CA THR A 245 -23.84 46.19 20.71
C THR A 245 -24.57 45.99 22.03
N SER A 246 -24.41 44.82 22.65
CA SER A 246 -25.10 44.46 23.91
C SER A 246 -26.63 44.62 23.84
N SER A 247 -27.20 44.42 22.64
CA SER A 247 -28.62 44.60 22.33
C SER A 247 -29.32 43.25 22.17
N GLU A 248 -30.62 43.22 22.41
CA GLU A 248 -31.48 42.05 22.27
C GLU A 248 -32.52 42.32 21.18
N VAL A 249 -32.63 41.41 20.20
CA VAL A 249 -33.67 41.39 19.17
C VAL A 249 -34.45 40.10 19.35
N GLY A 250 -35.73 40.20 19.69
CA GLY A 250 -36.58 39.03 19.93
C GLY A 250 -36.91 38.25 18.65
N GLY A 251 -36.94 38.96 17.51
CA GLY A 251 -37.29 38.43 16.20
C GLY A 251 -36.09 38.14 15.29
N THR A 252 -36.30 38.39 14.01
CA THR A 252 -35.36 38.15 12.91
C THR A 252 -34.66 39.46 12.55
N VAL A 253 -33.41 39.37 12.09
CA VAL A 253 -32.71 40.48 11.43
C VAL A 253 -32.70 40.19 9.93
N THR A 254 -33.31 41.06 9.13
CA THR A 254 -33.43 40.90 7.68
C THR A 254 -32.87 42.09 6.91
N GLY A 255 -32.24 41.80 5.79
CA GLY A 255 -31.95 42.70 4.68
C GLY A 255 -32.15 41.92 3.40
N PHE A 256 -32.49 42.63 2.32
CA PHE A 256 -32.72 42.07 1.00
C PHE A 256 -31.61 42.50 0.03
N GLU A 257 -31.97 42.84 -1.21
CA GLU A 257 -31.03 43.25 -2.27
C GLU A 257 -30.02 44.30 -1.78
N GLY A 258 -28.74 44.13 -2.11
CA GLY A 258 -27.68 45.10 -1.80
C GLY A 258 -26.65 44.56 -0.82
N GLN A 259 -25.51 45.24 -0.69
CA GLN A 259 -24.41 44.81 0.18
C GLN A 259 -24.71 45.11 1.64
N GLN A 260 -24.81 44.06 2.46
CA GLN A 260 -25.11 44.16 3.87
C GLN A 260 -23.84 44.15 4.73
N LEU A 261 -23.59 45.22 5.50
CA LEU A 261 -22.45 45.30 6.45
C LEU A 261 -22.94 45.23 7.89
N TRP A 262 -22.94 44.04 8.48
CA TRP A 262 -23.56 43.81 9.79
C TRP A 262 -22.54 43.43 10.87
N ARG A 263 -22.67 44.05 12.04
CA ARG A 263 -21.82 43.81 13.21
C ARG A 263 -22.67 43.56 14.45
N PHE A 264 -22.53 42.40 15.05
CA PHE A 264 -23.21 42.04 16.31
C PHE A 264 -22.18 41.73 17.39
N GLU A 265 -22.18 42.49 18.48
CA GLU A 265 -21.21 42.36 19.56
C GLU A 265 -21.93 42.19 20.90
N ASN A 266 -21.76 41.02 21.53
CA ASN A 266 -22.48 40.62 22.74
C ASN A 266 -24.01 40.77 22.62
N ALA A 267 -24.55 40.58 21.42
CA ALA A 267 -25.96 40.70 21.12
C ALA A 267 -26.69 39.35 21.27
N THR A 268 -28.02 39.40 21.38
CA THR A 268 -28.88 38.21 21.32
C THR A 268 -29.92 38.41 20.23
N ILE A 269 -29.96 37.51 19.24
CA ILE A 269 -30.99 37.48 18.20
C ILE A 269 -31.82 36.22 18.40
N GLY A 270 -33.13 36.38 18.62
CA GLY A 270 -34.03 35.28 18.99
C GLY A 270 -34.36 34.31 17.86
N SER A 271 -34.24 34.74 16.60
CA SER A 271 -34.62 33.97 15.41
C SER A 271 -33.47 33.88 14.39
N ASP A 272 -33.75 34.15 13.11
CA ASP A 272 -32.83 34.06 11.98
C ASP A 272 -32.11 35.41 11.74
N VAL A 273 -30.98 35.34 11.05
CA VAL A 273 -30.27 36.49 10.44
C VAL A 273 -30.17 36.20 8.93
N ILE A 274 -30.70 37.09 8.08
CA ILE A 274 -30.90 36.82 6.64
C ILE A 274 -30.59 38.05 5.79
N SER A 275 -29.57 38.04 4.92
CA SER A 275 -29.22 39.15 3.99
C SER A 275 -29.58 38.93 2.50
N THR A 276 -29.83 37.68 2.09
CA THR A 276 -30.33 37.24 0.76
C THR A 276 -29.46 37.42 -0.48
N THR A 277 -29.14 38.64 -0.93
CA THR A 277 -28.40 38.85 -2.19
C THR A 277 -27.54 40.10 -2.09
N GLY A 278 -26.26 39.99 -2.39
CA GLY A 278 -25.31 41.07 -2.17
C GLY A 278 -23.90 40.53 -2.03
N PHE A 279 -22.92 41.41 -1.82
CA PHE A 279 -21.63 40.99 -1.28
C PHE A 279 -21.67 41.34 0.21
N ASP A 280 -22.14 40.40 1.02
CA ASP A 280 -22.50 40.65 2.40
C ASP A 280 -21.33 40.36 3.34
N SER A 281 -21.18 41.19 4.37
CA SER A 281 -20.14 41.06 5.38
C SER A 281 -20.77 41.08 6.77
N ILE A 282 -20.90 39.90 7.37
CA ILE A 282 -21.51 39.72 8.69
C ILE A 282 -20.45 39.31 9.71
N THR A 283 -20.22 40.17 10.71
CA THR A 283 -19.29 39.91 11.83
C THR A 283 -20.04 39.78 13.14
N VAL A 284 -19.86 38.66 13.83
CA VAL A 284 -20.55 38.32 15.07
C VAL A 284 -19.53 37.95 16.14
N THR A 285 -19.58 38.61 17.30
CA THR A 285 -18.64 38.37 18.40
C THR A 285 -19.37 38.24 19.73
N GLY A 286 -19.10 37.16 20.48
CA GLY A 286 -19.64 36.93 21.82
C GLY A 286 -21.17 36.90 21.91
N SER A 287 -21.85 36.63 20.79
CA SER A 287 -23.29 36.79 20.63
C SER A 287 -24.00 35.44 20.54
N THR A 288 -25.32 35.43 20.74
CA THR A 288 -26.18 34.25 20.57
C THR A 288 -27.19 34.50 19.46
N LEU A 289 -27.27 33.56 18.51
CA LEU A 289 -28.22 33.57 17.40
C LEU A 289 -29.13 32.33 17.52
N GLY A 290 -30.44 32.53 17.60
CA GLY A 290 -31.37 31.45 17.98
C GLY A 290 -31.54 30.35 16.93
N ARG A 291 -31.44 30.70 15.65
CA ARG A 291 -31.69 29.80 14.52
C ARG A 291 -30.63 29.95 13.43
N HIS A 292 -31.01 30.32 12.19
CA HIS A 292 -30.14 30.28 11.03
C HIS A 292 -29.39 31.60 10.83
N LEU A 293 -28.20 31.52 10.25
CA LEU A 293 -27.52 32.64 9.62
C LEU A 293 -27.43 32.33 8.12
N ILE A 294 -28.04 33.16 7.29
CA ILE A 294 -28.20 32.94 5.84
C ILE A 294 -27.75 34.19 5.08
N THR A 295 -26.76 34.10 4.19
CA THR A 295 -26.31 35.25 3.39
C THR A 295 -26.86 35.23 1.98
N GLY A 296 -26.85 34.08 1.30
CA GLY A 296 -27.59 33.90 0.05
C GLY A 296 -26.67 34.08 -1.15
N ALA A 297 -27.05 34.85 -2.18
CA ALA A 297 -26.25 34.92 -3.41
C ALA A 297 -25.27 36.08 -3.41
N GLY A 298 -24.02 35.79 -3.77
CA GLY A 298 -22.90 36.73 -3.94
C GLY A 298 -21.71 36.35 -3.06
N ASP A 299 -20.52 36.88 -3.36
CA ASP A 299 -19.30 36.52 -2.61
C ASP A 299 -19.37 37.09 -1.17
N ASP A 300 -19.86 36.29 -0.23
CA ASP A 300 -20.18 36.69 1.13
C ASP A 300 -19.04 36.41 2.11
N THR A 301 -18.97 37.18 3.19
CA THR A 301 -18.00 37.02 4.28
C THR A 301 -18.70 36.94 5.62
N VAL A 302 -18.56 35.79 6.30
CA VAL A 302 -19.09 35.57 7.65
C VAL A 302 -17.95 35.33 8.64
N THR A 303 -17.89 36.14 9.69
CA THR A 303 -16.93 35.96 10.81
C THR A 303 -17.67 35.74 12.12
N LEU A 304 -17.42 34.59 12.77
CA LEU A 304 -17.97 34.21 14.07
C LEU A 304 -16.84 34.06 15.09
N ASP A 305 -16.86 34.82 16.19
CA ASP A 305 -15.91 34.68 17.30
C ASP A 305 -16.63 34.51 18.64
N ASN A 306 -16.50 33.32 19.25
CA ASN A 306 -17.21 32.91 20.46
C ASN A 306 -18.74 33.06 20.36
N VAL A 307 -19.31 32.61 19.24
CA VAL A 307 -20.74 32.71 18.92
C VAL A 307 -21.44 31.38 19.16
N ASP A 308 -22.67 31.43 19.68
CA ASP A 308 -23.58 30.29 19.75
C ASP A 308 -24.72 30.47 18.72
N LEU A 309 -24.66 29.73 17.61
CA LEU A 309 -25.70 29.66 16.57
C LEU A 309 -26.75 28.58 16.91
N GLY A 310 -27.24 28.63 18.15
CA GLY A 310 -28.43 27.96 18.65
C GLY A 310 -28.71 26.59 18.02
N SER A 311 -29.81 26.49 17.26
CA SER A 311 -30.28 25.24 16.66
C SER A 311 -30.33 25.25 15.13
N GLY A 312 -29.72 26.25 14.48
CA GLY A 312 -29.78 26.43 13.04
C GLY A 312 -28.50 26.06 12.30
N ASN A 313 -28.58 26.25 10.98
CA ASN A 313 -27.45 26.12 10.07
C ASN A 313 -26.79 27.49 9.89
N LEU A 314 -25.50 27.46 9.56
CA LEU A 314 -24.85 28.54 8.82
C LEU A 314 -24.92 28.18 7.34
N ASP A 315 -25.51 29.03 6.51
CA ASP A 315 -25.73 28.80 5.08
C ASP A 315 -25.32 30.05 4.31
N VAL A 316 -24.16 30.01 3.64
CA VAL A 316 -23.65 31.19 2.92
C VAL A 316 -24.13 31.26 1.48
N GLY A 317 -24.79 30.21 0.96
CA GLY A 317 -25.42 30.22 -0.35
C GLY A 317 -24.45 29.96 -1.50
N PRO A 318 -24.78 30.35 -2.75
CA PRO A 318 -23.89 30.20 -3.90
C PRO A 318 -22.95 31.42 -4.07
N ASP A 319 -21.90 31.23 -4.89
CA ASP A 319 -20.79 32.14 -5.18
C ASP A 319 -19.60 31.96 -4.21
N ASN A 320 -18.53 32.76 -4.31
CA ASN A 320 -17.27 32.46 -3.60
C ASN A 320 -17.30 33.03 -2.18
N ASP A 321 -17.67 32.18 -1.22
CA ASP A 321 -17.89 32.63 0.14
C ASP A 321 -16.67 32.43 1.05
N THR A 322 -16.57 33.27 2.08
CA THR A 322 -15.54 33.16 3.12
C THR A 322 -16.19 33.05 4.50
N VAL A 323 -15.94 31.93 5.19
CA VAL A 323 -16.39 31.70 6.57
C VAL A 323 -15.18 31.56 7.50
N THR A 324 -15.12 32.40 8.53
CA THR A 324 -14.17 32.25 9.65
C THR A 324 -14.92 32.05 10.95
N ALA A 325 -14.70 30.92 11.63
CA ALA A 325 -15.31 30.62 12.92
C ALA A 325 -14.25 30.26 13.97
N SER A 326 -14.23 30.99 15.09
CA SER A 326 -13.32 30.80 16.21
C SER A 326 -14.11 30.58 17.50
N GLY A 327 -13.85 29.47 18.21
CA GLY A 327 -14.47 29.18 19.52
C GLY A 327 -16.01 29.14 19.49
N SER A 328 -16.60 28.93 18.31
CA SER A 328 -18.04 29.08 18.08
C SER A 328 -18.76 27.74 18.01
N VAL A 329 -20.07 27.74 18.19
CA VAL A 329 -20.93 26.56 18.07
C VAL A 329 -21.94 26.79 16.95
N ILE A 330 -21.89 25.95 15.93
CA ILE A 330 -22.89 25.86 14.86
C ILE A 330 -23.86 24.75 15.23
N GLY A 331 -25.11 25.12 15.51
CA GLY A 331 -26.13 24.23 16.06
C GLY A 331 -26.46 23.01 15.21
N ARG A 332 -26.23 23.09 13.91
CA ARG A 332 -26.47 22.04 12.92
C ARG A 332 -25.29 21.93 11.95
N SER A 333 -25.48 22.30 10.67
CA SER A 333 -24.48 22.18 9.61
C SER A 333 -23.98 23.57 9.19
N LEU A 334 -22.77 23.59 8.63
CA LEU A 334 -22.22 24.68 7.84
C LEU A 334 -22.34 24.29 6.36
N LEU A 335 -23.05 25.10 5.58
CA LEU A 335 -23.29 24.92 4.16
C LEU A 335 -22.66 26.10 3.41
N ALA A 336 -21.64 25.82 2.59
CA ALA A 336 -20.95 26.80 1.77
C ALA A 336 -21.45 26.88 0.32
N GLY A 337 -22.33 25.96 -0.09
CA GLY A 337 -22.94 25.95 -1.43
C GLY A 337 -21.94 25.80 -2.58
N ASP A 338 -22.37 26.21 -3.77
CA ASP A 338 -21.55 26.24 -4.99
C ASP A 338 -20.64 27.48 -5.00
N GLY A 339 -19.38 27.36 -5.39
CA GLY A 339 -18.41 28.45 -5.51
C GLY A 339 -17.03 28.02 -5.04
N ASN A 340 -16.00 28.85 -5.22
CA ASN A 340 -14.68 28.56 -4.64
C ASN A 340 -14.65 29.11 -3.21
N ASN A 341 -15.06 28.30 -2.25
CA ASN A 341 -15.29 28.74 -0.88
C ASN A 341 -14.03 28.62 -0.02
N THR A 342 -13.88 29.54 0.93
CA THR A 342 -12.81 29.50 1.93
C THR A 342 -13.40 29.39 3.33
N LEU A 343 -13.14 28.27 4.00
CA LEU A 343 -13.68 27.95 5.31
C LEU A 343 -12.53 27.77 6.31
N SER A 344 -12.55 28.52 7.41
CA SER A 344 -11.53 28.46 8.48
C SER A 344 -12.19 28.29 9.84
N LEU A 345 -12.13 27.08 10.39
CA LEU A 345 -12.72 26.70 11.67
C LEU A 345 -11.61 26.46 12.71
N THR A 346 -11.60 27.20 13.81
CA THR A 346 -10.64 27.01 14.91
C THR A 346 -11.36 26.89 16.25
N GLY A 347 -11.20 25.76 16.95
CA GLY A 347 -11.89 25.56 18.23
C GLY A 347 -13.42 25.56 18.10
N THR A 348 -13.95 25.26 16.92
CA THR A 348 -15.38 25.40 16.60
C THR A 348 -16.06 24.03 16.69
N THR A 349 -17.30 24.00 17.16
CA THR A 349 -18.15 22.82 17.13
C THR A 349 -19.19 22.96 16.05
N VAL A 350 -19.28 22.00 15.14
CA VAL A 350 -20.39 21.87 14.18
C VAL A 350 -21.10 20.57 14.50
N ASN A 351 -22.36 20.64 14.93
CA ASN A 351 -23.06 19.46 15.46
C ASN A 351 -23.38 18.40 14.40
N LEU A 352 -23.42 18.77 13.11
CA LEU A 352 -23.67 17.86 11.99
C LEU A 352 -22.51 17.96 10.99
N ASP A 353 -22.71 18.59 9.84
CA ASP A 353 -21.82 18.51 8.68
C ASP A 353 -21.18 19.85 8.33
N VAL A 354 -20.02 19.78 7.69
CA VAL A 354 -19.43 20.87 6.91
C VAL A 354 -19.46 20.44 5.44
N ILE A 355 -20.08 21.26 4.59
CA ILE A 355 -20.32 20.92 3.18
C ILE A 355 -19.99 22.12 2.29
N SER A 356 -19.10 21.93 1.32
CA SER A 356 -19.02 22.74 0.10
C SER A 356 -19.43 21.87 -1.10
N GLU A 357 -20.18 22.42 -2.07
CA GLU A 357 -20.88 21.62 -3.09
C GLU A 357 -20.10 21.49 -4.40
N GLN A 358 -19.88 22.58 -5.13
CA GLN A 358 -19.16 22.59 -6.40
C GLN A 358 -18.19 23.77 -6.39
N GLY A 359 -16.94 23.58 -6.77
CA GLY A 359 -15.94 24.64 -6.87
C GLY A 359 -14.61 24.23 -6.26
N GLN A 360 -13.58 25.06 -6.40
CA GLN A 360 -12.28 24.79 -5.78
C GLN A 360 -12.29 25.31 -4.35
N ASP A 361 -12.62 24.44 -3.41
CA ASP A 361 -12.85 24.79 -2.02
C ASP A 361 -11.58 24.63 -1.17
N SER A 362 -11.41 25.53 -0.21
CA SER A 362 -10.30 25.51 0.76
C SER A 362 -10.86 25.47 2.17
N LEU A 363 -10.80 24.31 2.82
CA LEU A 363 -11.32 24.07 4.15
C LEU A 363 -10.21 23.76 5.16
N THR A 364 -10.05 24.64 6.16
CA THR A 364 -9.09 24.49 7.26
C THR A 364 -9.83 24.29 8.58
N ILE A 365 -9.62 23.14 9.24
CA ILE A 365 -10.32 22.74 10.47
C ILE A 365 -9.29 22.42 11.57
N VAL A 366 -9.16 23.32 12.54
CA VAL A 366 -8.16 23.23 13.61
C VAL A 366 -8.82 23.11 14.98
N SER A 367 -8.41 22.12 15.78
CA SER A 367 -8.88 21.94 17.17
C SER A 367 -10.41 21.93 17.31
N SER A 368 -11.11 21.44 16.30
CA SER A 368 -12.56 21.56 16.16
C SER A 368 -13.26 20.20 16.30
N ASN A 369 -14.56 20.21 16.56
CA ASN A 369 -15.37 19.00 16.65
C ASN A 369 -16.49 19.03 15.61
N ILE A 370 -16.49 18.07 14.69
CA ILE A 370 -17.52 17.92 13.66
C ILE A 370 -18.33 16.65 13.94
N GLY A 371 -19.63 16.83 14.16
CA GLY A 371 -20.51 15.77 14.67
C GLY A 371 -20.83 14.68 13.65
N ARG A 372 -20.57 14.92 12.35
CA ARG A 372 -20.83 13.98 11.25
C ARG A 372 -19.78 14.12 10.14
N HIS A 373 -20.13 14.54 8.92
CA HIS A 373 -19.21 14.50 7.77
C HIS A 373 -18.55 15.85 7.50
N VAL A 374 -17.39 15.80 6.85
CA VAL A 374 -16.76 16.93 6.16
C VAL A 374 -16.69 16.57 4.68
N MET A 375 -17.37 17.33 3.83
CA MET A 375 -17.50 17.05 2.39
C MET A 375 -17.15 18.31 1.61
N SER A 376 -16.16 18.23 0.72
CA SER A 376 -15.78 19.37 -0.13
C SER A 376 -16.54 19.46 -1.45
N GLY A 377 -17.19 18.37 -1.86
CA GLY A 377 -17.92 18.36 -3.12
C GLY A 377 -16.99 18.27 -4.33
N ASP A 378 -17.45 18.66 -5.51
CA ASP A 378 -16.68 18.54 -6.75
C ASP A 378 -15.79 19.78 -6.97
N GLY A 379 -14.51 19.58 -7.25
CA GLY A 379 -13.54 20.59 -7.65
C GLY A 379 -12.13 20.24 -7.18
N ASP A 380 -11.16 21.10 -7.53
CA ASP A 380 -9.78 20.91 -7.08
C ASP A 380 -9.63 21.43 -5.64
N ASP A 381 -10.00 20.58 -4.68
CA ASP A 381 -10.20 20.97 -3.29
C ASP A 381 -8.96 20.79 -2.40
N THR A 382 -8.89 21.59 -1.34
CA THR A 382 -7.89 21.42 -0.27
C THR A 382 -8.57 21.36 1.09
N LEU A 383 -8.46 20.21 1.77
CA LEU A 383 -8.90 19.98 3.14
C LEU A 383 -7.69 19.82 4.06
N SER A 384 -7.56 20.69 5.06
CA SER A 384 -6.55 20.60 6.11
C SER A 384 -7.21 20.45 7.48
N ILE A 385 -6.98 19.33 8.14
CA ILE A 385 -7.60 18.96 9.42
C ILE A 385 -6.49 18.74 10.45
N ASN A 386 -6.48 19.50 11.55
CA ASN A 386 -5.42 19.41 12.55
C ASN A 386 -5.93 19.53 14.00
N GLY A 387 -5.63 18.55 14.85
CA GLY A 387 -6.06 18.59 16.24
C GLY A 387 -7.57 18.39 16.43
N SER A 388 -8.27 17.89 15.41
CA SER A 388 -9.74 17.90 15.34
C SER A 388 -10.32 16.49 15.49
N ASP A 389 -11.58 16.43 15.93
CA ASP A 389 -12.36 15.18 16.02
C ASP A 389 -13.54 15.24 15.03
N ILE A 390 -13.55 14.32 14.06
CA ILE A 390 -14.60 14.16 13.05
C ILE A 390 -15.29 12.82 13.27
N ASN A 391 -16.57 12.84 13.63
CA ASN A 391 -17.31 11.60 13.98
C ASN A 391 -17.81 10.80 12.75
N GLY A 392 -17.61 11.32 11.54
CA GLY A 392 -18.03 10.71 10.29
C GLY A 392 -16.91 10.72 9.24
N ASP A 393 -17.31 10.75 7.98
CA ASP A 393 -16.40 10.66 6.84
C ASP A 393 -15.81 12.03 6.46
N VAL A 394 -14.62 11.99 5.86
CA VAL A 394 -13.98 13.12 5.17
C VAL A 394 -13.91 12.78 3.70
N GLU A 395 -14.62 13.53 2.87
CA GLU A 395 -14.84 13.19 1.47
C GLU A 395 -14.52 14.38 0.56
N ALA A 396 -13.72 14.12 -0.47
CA ALA A 396 -13.63 14.96 -1.66
C ALA A 396 -14.51 14.36 -2.78
N GLY A 397 -15.12 15.20 -3.60
CA GLY A 397 -15.90 14.78 -4.76
C GLY A 397 -15.02 14.48 -5.97
N ALA A 398 -15.43 14.94 -7.14
CA ALA A 398 -14.66 14.83 -8.37
C ALA A 398 -13.74 16.04 -8.57
N GLY A 399 -12.46 15.83 -8.89
CA GLY A 399 -11.45 16.87 -9.09
C GLY A 399 -10.11 16.51 -8.45
N ASP A 400 -9.05 17.27 -8.73
CA ASP A 400 -7.74 17.01 -8.12
C ASP A 400 -7.74 17.53 -6.68
N ALA A 401 -7.82 16.65 -5.69
CA ALA A 401 -8.03 17.03 -4.29
C ALA A 401 -6.84 16.67 -3.38
N LEU A 402 -6.62 17.50 -2.35
CA LEU A 402 -5.68 17.26 -1.26
C LEU A 402 -6.44 17.16 0.07
N ILE A 403 -6.29 16.02 0.76
CA ILE A 403 -6.77 15.83 2.13
C ILE A 403 -5.55 15.63 3.06
N ASP A 404 -5.24 16.64 3.86
CA ASP A 404 -4.15 16.64 4.84
C ASP A 404 -4.68 16.57 6.28
N VAL A 405 -4.44 15.45 6.96
CA VAL A 405 -4.93 15.14 8.30
C VAL A 405 -3.75 14.99 9.26
N GLY A 406 -3.51 16.00 10.10
CA GLY A 406 -2.55 15.94 11.21
C GLY A 406 -3.23 15.73 12.56
N ILE A 407 -2.58 15.09 13.53
CA ILE A 407 -3.01 14.88 14.94
C ILE A 407 -4.54 14.94 15.14
N SER A 408 -5.32 14.11 14.45
CA SER A 408 -6.79 14.16 14.47
C SER A 408 -7.40 12.76 14.61
N THR A 409 -8.67 12.73 15.01
CA THR A 409 -9.50 11.52 15.04
C THR A 409 -10.55 11.63 13.94
N ILE A 410 -10.58 10.67 13.01
CA ILE A 410 -11.64 10.50 12.02
C ILE A 410 -12.31 9.15 12.32
N ASP A 411 -13.55 9.14 12.80
CA ASP A 411 -14.27 7.89 13.10
C ASP A 411 -14.72 7.16 11.82
N GLY A 412 -14.97 7.91 10.74
CA GLY A 412 -15.39 7.40 9.44
C GLY A 412 -14.23 7.04 8.51
N SER A 413 -14.51 7.16 7.20
CA SER A 413 -13.56 6.92 6.11
C SER A 413 -12.99 8.23 5.59
N ILE A 414 -11.87 8.14 4.87
CA ILE A 414 -11.36 9.21 4.01
C ILE A 414 -11.48 8.74 2.57
N SER A 415 -12.12 9.54 1.71
CA SER A 415 -12.34 9.14 0.30
C SER A 415 -12.36 10.28 -0.70
N GLY A 416 -12.13 9.93 -1.97
CA GLY A 416 -12.43 10.76 -3.14
C GLY A 416 -12.94 9.93 -4.31
N THR A 417 -13.33 10.57 -5.42
CA THR A 417 -13.95 9.90 -6.57
C THR A 417 -13.12 9.98 -7.85
N GLU A 418 -13.38 10.94 -8.74
CA GLU A 418 -12.60 11.18 -9.96
C GLU A 418 -11.54 12.26 -9.72
N GLY A 419 -10.48 12.30 -10.54
CA GLY A 419 -9.34 13.21 -10.35
C GLY A 419 -8.24 12.61 -9.47
N VAL A 420 -7.09 13.28 -9.40
CA VAL A 420 -5.96 12.84 -8.56
C VAL A 420 -6.23 13.19 -7.11
N LEU A 421 -6.29 12.18 -6.23
CA LEU A 421 -6.46 12.35 -4.80
C LEU A 421 -5.13 12.15 -4.06
N SER A 422 -4.67 13.19 -3.37
CA SER A 422 -3.55 13.11 -2.43
C SER A 422 -4.05 13.10 -0.99
N VAL A 423 -3.86 12.00 -0.29
CA VAL A 423 -4.23 11.84 1.13
C VAL A 423 -2.96 11.75 1.98
N HIS A 424 -2.79 12.71 2.89
CA HIS A 424 -1.72 12.70 3.89
C HIS A 424 -2.31 12.54 5.30
N ILE A 425 -1.85 11.52 6.04
CA ILE A 425 -2.31 11.23 7.40
C ILE A 425 -1.11 11.14 8.33
N ALA A 426 -1.04 12.02 9.32
CA ALA A 426 0.08 12.11 10.25
C ALA A 426 -0.39 12.11 11.71
N SER A 427 0.18 11.22 12.52
CA SER A 427 -0.08 11.11 13.97
C SER A 427 -1.57 11.04 14.33
N SER A 428 -2.39 10.41 13.48
CA SER A 428 -3.85 10.45 13.53
C SER A 428 -4.46 9.05 13.63
N SER A 429 -5.78 8.99 13.82
CA SER A 429 -6.52 7.73 13.71
C SER A 429 -7.69 7.84 12.75
N VAL A 430 -7.82 6.84 11.86
CA VAL A 430 -8.97 6.68 10.95
C VAL A 430 -9.70 5.39 11.30
N GLY A 431 -10.98 5.48 11.60
CA GLY A 431 -11.78 4.38 12.13
C GLY A 431 -12.19 3.36 11.08
N LEU A 432 -12.40 3.78 9.83
CA LEU A 432 -12.77 2.93 8.71
C LEU A 432 -11.66 2.89 7.66
N ASP A 433 -11.99 3.23 6.42
CA ASP A 433 -11.16 3.00 5.25
C ASP A 433 -10.51 4.30 4.75
N VAL A 434 -9.38 4.18 4.07
CA VAL A 434 -8.80 5.22 3.22
C VAL A 434 -8.90 4.72 1.79
N ARG A 435 -9.62 5.44 0.93
CA ARG A 435 -9.86 5.04 -0.48
C ARG A 435 -9.61 6.21 -1.42
N THR A 436 -8.84 6.01 -2.48
CA THR A 436 -8.71 7.01 -3.55
C THR A 436 -9.55 6.63 -4.77
N GLY A 437 -9.35 7.33 -5.88
CA GLY A 437 -10.17 7.32 -7.07
C GLY A 437 -9.72 6.32 -8.12
N HIS A 438 -9.74 6.73 -9.39
CA HIS A 438 -9.28 5.95 -10.56
C HIS A 438 -8.13 6.67 -11.31
N SER A 439 -7.40 7.56 -10.63
CA SER A 439 -6.30 8.35 -11.19
C SER A 439 -5.00 7.97 -10.51
N ALA A 440 -3.85 8.50 -10.95
CA ALA A 440 -2.57 8.30 -10.27
C ALA A 440 -2.54 9.04 -8.91
N ASP A 441 -2.94 8.34 -7.86
CA ASP A 441 -3.25 8.84 -6.54
C ASP A 441 -2.09 8.63 -5.55
N ILE A 442 -2.14 9.37 -4.44
CA ILE A 442 -1.10 9.33 -3.40
C ILE A 442 -1.76 9.11 -2.04
N ILE A 443 -1.32 8.08 -1.32
CA ILE A 443 -1.70 7.84 0.08
C ILE A 443 -0.42 7.79 0.92
N GLU A 444 -0.18 8.81 1.76
CA GLU A 444 0.89 8.80 2.75
C GLU A 444 0.35 8.74 4.17
N ILE A 445 0.75 7.72 4.91
CA ILE A 445 0.31 7.45 6.27
C ILE A 445 1.55 7.38 7.17
N SER A 446 1.59 8.20 8.23
CA SER A 446 2.71 8.25 9.17
C SER A 446 2.24 8.33 10.62
N GLU A 447 2.88 7.53 11.50
CA GLU A 447 2.62 7.53 12.95
C GLU A 447 1.14 7.37 13.33
N SER A 448 0.36 6.67 12.50
CA SER A 448 -1.10 6.66 12.56
C SER A 448 -1.67 5.26 12.82
N THR A 449 -2.93 5.19 13.25
CA THR A 449 -3.66 3.91 13.43
C THR A 449 -4.90 3.89 12.54
N LEU A 450 -5.03 2.87 11.72
CA LEU A 450 -6.14 2.71 10.78
C LEU A 450 -6.95 1.47 11.16
N GLY A 451 -8.28 1.60 11.07
CA GLY A 451 -9.22 0.56 11.48
C GLY A 451 -9.49 -0.49 10.42
N ARG A 452 -9.40 -0.13 9.13
CA ARG A 452 -9.71 -1.01 7.99
C ARG A 452 -8.75 -0.78 6.81
N ASN A 453 -9.28 -0.73 5.59
CA ASN A 453 -8.51 -0.85 4.35
C ASN A 453 -7.79 0.44 3.96
N VAL A 454 -6.72 0.29 3.18
CA VAL A 454 -6.09 1.34 2.37
C VAL A 454 -6.16 0.88 0.92
N ILE A 455 -6.83 1.64 0.04
CA ILE A 455 -7.13 1.21 -1.34
C ILE A 455 -6.89 2.37 -2.30
N ALA A 456 -6.13 2.16 -3.38
CA ALA A 456 -5.92 3.18 -4.42
C ALA A 456 -6.76 2.99 -5.71
N ASN A 457 -7.24 1.77 -5.98
CA ASN A 457 -8.03 1.37 -7.16
C ASN A 457 -7.25 1.51 -8.47
N ASP A 458 -7.78 2.19 -9.50
CA ASP A 458 -7.11 2.24 -10.81
C ASP A 458 -6.17 3.45 -10.84
N GLY A 459 -5.01 3.35 -11.47
CA GLY A 459 -4.03 4.43 -11.51
C GLY A 459 -2.62 3.92 -11.33
N ASN A 460 -1.62 4.77 -11.56
CA ASN A 460 -0.26 4.47 -11.12
C ASN A 460 -0.06 5.16 -9.77
N ASP A 461 -0.34 4.42 -8.72
CA ASP A 461 -0.57 4.93 -7.39
C ASP A 461 0.67 4.83 -6.51
N THR A 462 0.75 5.70 -5.52
CA THR A 462 1.81 5.65 -4.51
C THR A 462 1.19 5.50 -3.13
N ILE A 463 1.38 4.34 -2.50
CA ILE A 463 0.97 4.08 -1.13
C ILE A 463 2.21 4.02 -0.25
N THR A 464 2.24 4.81 0.81
CA THR A 464 3.35 4.85 1.75
C THR A 464 2.84 4.77 3.18
N VAL A 465 3.25 3.75 3.92
CA VAL A 465 2.86 3.52 5.31
C VAL A 465 4.11 3.48 6.20
N ARG A 466 4.24 4.43 7.13
CA ARG A 466 5.41 4.55 8.01
C ARG A 466 5.03 4.62 9.48
N ASN A 467 5.67 3.85 10.36
CA ASN A 467 5.40 3.86 11.82
C ASN A 467 3.92 3.72 12.19
N SER A 468 3.15 3.01 11.37
CA SER A 468 1.70 3.01 11.46
C SER A 468 1.18 1.61 11.66
N THR A 469 -0.01 1.50 12.24
CA THR A 469 -0.67 0.23 12.52
C THR A 469 -1.97 0.12 11.73
N LEU A 470 -2.12 -0.96 10.97
CA LEU A 470 -3.39 -1.34 10.33
C LEU A 470 -3.99 -2.51 11.10
N ARG A 471 -5.21 -2.36 11.65
CA ARG A 471 -5.81 -3.38 12.55
C ARG A 471 -6.73 -4.39 11.85
N GLY A 472 -7.12 -4.13 10.60
CA GLY A 472 -8.05 -4.96 9.84
C GLY A 472 -8.17 -4.45 8.40
N GLY A 473 -8.89 -5.17 7.54
CA GLY A 473 -8.98 -4.84 6.10
C GLY A 473 -7.87 -5.47 5.26
N SER A 474 -7.28 -4.68 4.36
CA SER A 474 -6.19 -5.00 3.43
C SER A 474 -5.50 -3.69 3.01
N ILE A 475 -4.26 -3.77 2.53
CA ILE A 475 -3.66 -2.72 1.70
C ILE A 475 -3.72 -3.19 0.26
N ARG A 476 -4.30 -2.40 -0.64
CA ARG A 476 -4.47 -2.72 -2.06
C ARG A 476 -4.05 -1.52 -2.89
N ALA A 477 -3.08 -1.65 -3.79
CA ALA A 477 -2.75 -0.56 -4.72
C ALA A 477 -3.81 -0.54 -5.83
N GLY A 478 -3.93 -1.62 -6.61
CA GLY A 478 -5.05 -1.85 -7.53
C GLY A 478 -4.59 -2.02 -8.97
N ASP A 479 -5.28 -1.40 -9.94
CA ASP A 479 -4.95 -1.55 -11.37
C ASP A 479 -4.00 -0.43 -11.82
N GLY A 480 -2.76 -0.73 -12.15
CA GLY A 480 -1.77 0.13 -12.77
C GLY A 480 -0.37 -0.17 -12.25
N ASN A 481 0.64 0.61 -12.63
CA ASN A 481 2.01 0.35 -12.16
C ASN A 481 2.26 1.16 -10.88
N ASP A 482 2.14 0.48 -9.75
CA ASP A 482 2.04 1.06 -8.43
C ASP A 482 3.34 0.98 -7.63
N SER A 483 3.45 1.87 -6.63
CA SER A 483 4.57 1.92 -5.71
C SER A 483 4.06 1.87 -4.28
N LEU A 484 4.21 0.71 -3.63
CA LEU A 484 3.85 0.49 -2.24
C LEU A 484 5.09 0.43 -1.34
N THR A 485 5.16 1.29 -0.32
CA THR A 485 6.25 1.29 0.68
C THR A 485 5.70 1.15 2.09
N ILE A 486 6.17 0.14 2.83
CA ILE A 486 5.80 -0.10 4.23
C ILE A 486 7.05 -0.12 5.12
N ALA A 487 7.26 0.91 5.93
CA ALA A 487 8.44 1.04 6.78
C ALA A 487 8.11 1.18 8.27
N ARG A 488 8.62 0.27 9.11
CA ARG A 488 8.30 0.21 10.55
C ARG A 488 6.80 0.11 10.81
N GLY A 489 6.08 -0.57 9.91
CA GLY A 489 4.65 -0.79 9.98
C GLY A 489 4.29 -2.03 10.80
N ASP A 490 3.10 -2.02 11.39
CA ASP A 490 2.46 -3.20 11.98
C ASP A 490 1.12 -3.43 11.26
N ILE A 491 1.13 -4.29 10.25
CA ILE A 491 0.03 -4.51 9.32
C ILE A 491 -0.64 -5.83 9.65
N GLY A 492 -1.87 -5.77 10.17
CA GLY A 492 -2.61 -6.94 10.63
C GLY A 492 -3.25 -7.79 9.54
N VAL A 493 -2.94 -7.54 8.27
CA VAL A 493 -3.74 -7.95 7.10
C VAL A 493 -2.88 -8.18 5.86
N GLU A 494 -3.50 -8.69 4.80
CA GLU A 494 -2.90 -8.88 3.48
C GLU A 494 -2.46 -7.55 2.86
N VAL A 495 -1.40 -7.63 2.07
CA VAL A 495 -0.85 -6.55 1.25
C VAL A 495 -0.80 -7.02 -0.20
N LEU A 496 -1.55 -6.34 -1.07
CA LEU A 496 -1.75 -6.72 -2.47
C LEU A 496 -1.32 -5.55 -3.34
N ALA A 497 -0.42 -5.81 -4.31
CA ALA A 497 0.01 -4.81 -5.27
C ALA A 497 -1.12 -4.58 -6.30
N GLY A 498 -1.49 -5.63 -7.04
CA GLY A 498 -2.66 -5.59 -7.92
C GLY A 498 -2.27 -5.90 -9.36
N ALA A 499 -2.94 -5.27 -10.33
CA ALA A 499 -2.68 -5.53 -11.73
C ALA A 499 -1.79 -4.43 -12.34
N GLY A 500 -0.55 -4.74 -12.70
CA GLY A 500 0.41 -3.88 -13.37
C GLY A 500 1.83 -4.21 -12.93
N ASP A 501 2.84 -3.57 -13.51
CA ASP A 501 4.22 -3.84 -13.04
C ASP A 501 4.49 -3.01 -11.77
N ASP A 502 4.38 -3.65 -10.62
CA ASP A 502 4.35 -3.00 -9.31
C ASP A 502 5.68 -3.10 -8.56
N VAL A 503 5.89 -2.16 -7.63
CA VAL A 503 7.03 -2.18 -6.72
C VAL A 503 6.53 -2.12 -5.28
N VAL A 504 6.80 -3.19 -4.52
CA VAL A 504 6.51 -3.28 -3.10
C VAL A 504 7.80 -3.33 -2.27
N ASP A 505 8.01 -2.35 -1.40
CA ASP A 505 9.17 -2.24 -0.52
C ASP A 505 8.75 -2.28 0.96
N VAL A 506 9.09 -3.37 1.66
CA VAL A 506 8.74 -3.62 3.06
C VAL A 506 10.00 -3.63 3.92
N GLN A 507 10.10 -2.72 4.88
CA GLN A 507 11.31 -2.54 5.69
C GLN A 507 11.02 -2.44 7.19
N ASN A 508 11.71 -3.24 8.01
CA ASN A 508 11.59 -3.22 9.46
C ASN A 508 10.13 -3.35 9.95
N SER A 509 9.31 -4.08 9.21
CA SER A 509 7.86 -4.12 9.38
C SER A 509 7.39 -5.52 9.76
N ARG A 510 6.15 -5.62 10.25
CA ARG A 510 5.46 -6.88 10.49
C ARG A 510 4.15 -6.87 9.72
N ILE A 511 4.01 -7.80 8.78
CA ILE A 511 2.76 -8.11 8.08
C ILE A 511 2.28 -9.44 8.67
N LEU A 512 1.03 -9.50 9.11
CA LEU A 512 0.47 -10.68 9.78
C LEU A 512 -0.20 -11.69 8.84
N SER A 513 -0.30 -11.36 7.56
CA SER A 513 -0.92 -12.17 6.51
C SER A 513 -0.01 -12.19 5.28
N ASP A 514 -0.60 -12.40 4.10
CA ASP A 514 0.08 -12.54 2.81
C ASP A 514 0.62 -11.21 2.27
N LEU A 515 1.65 -11.34 1.45
CA LEU A 515 2.17 -10.29 0.56
C LEU A 515 2.12 -10.81 -0.88
N SER A 516 1.37 -10.15 -1.77
CA SER A 516 1.17 -10.60 -3.14
C SER A 516 1.44 -9.48 -4.17
N GLY A 517 2.11 -9.82 -5.28
CA GLY A 517 2.23 -8.97 -6.47
C GLY A 517 0.95 -8.98 -7.32
N GLU A 518 0.29 -10.14 -7.42
CA GLU A 518 -0.91 -10.42 -8.23
C GLU A 518 -0.64 -10.55 -9.74
N SER A 519 -0.67 -9.49 -10.56
CA SER A 519 -0.51 -9.64 -12.02
C SER A 519 0.33 -8.54 -12.62
N GLY A 520 1.44 -8.87 -13.26
CA GLY A 520 2.38 -7.94 -13.85
C GLY A 520 3.80 -8.39 -13.54
N ASN A 521 4.82 -7.64 -13.97
CA ASN A 521 6.21 -7.96 -13.61
C ASN A 521 6.58 -7.18 -12.34
N ASP A 522 6.39 -7.82 -11.20
CA ASP A 522 6.41 -7.20 -9.89
C ASP A 522 7.77 -7.30 -9.21
N VAL A 523 8.07 -6.31 -8.35
CA VAL A 523 9.25 -6.32 -7.50
C VAL A 523 8.83 -6.29 -6.04
N LEU A 524 8.95 -7.43 -5.37
CA LEU A 524 8.67 -7.59 -3.94
C LEU A 524 9.98 -7.58 -3.15
N SER A 525 10.33 -6.45 -2.53
CA SER A 525 11.54 -6.28 -1.71
C SER A 525 11.20 -6.23 -0.23
N VAL A 526 11.68 -7.19 0.56
CA VAL A 526 11.39 -7.32 2.00
C VAL A 526 12.69 -7.40 2.81
N ASP A 527 12.98 -6.39 3.63
CA ASP A 527 14.17 -6.32 4.49
C ASP A 527 13.82 -6.19 5.97
N ALA A 528 14.50 -6.96 6.81
CA ALA A 528 14.41 -6.95 8.28
C ALA A 528 12.96 -7.01 8.79
N SER A 529 12.11 -7.78 8.10
CA SER A 529 10.66 -7.81 8.31
C SER A 529 10.14 -9.22 8.57
N THR A 530 8.88 -9.32 9.00
CA THR A 530 8.17 -10.60 9.14
C THR A 530 6.91 -10.55 8.30
N ILE A 531 6.72 -11.56 7.45
CA ILE A 531 5.48 -11.88 6.74
C ILE A 531 4.84 -13.06 7.47
N GLY A 532 3.54 -12.95 7.78
CA GLY A 532 2.87 -13.87 8.70
C GLY A 532 2.51 -15.20 8.07
N ASP A 533 2.18 -15.15 6.78
CA ASP A 533 1.70 -16.26 5.97
C ASP A 533 2.61 -16.35 4.72
N ASP A 534 2.05 -16.23 3.51
CA ASP A 534 2.76 -16.46 2.24
C ASP A 534 3.34 -15.19 1.60
N ILE A 535 4.33 -15.39 0.71
CA ILE A 535 4.69 -14.42 -0.33
C ILE A 535 4.33 -15.03 -1.69
N GLU A 536 3.48 -14.35 -2.46
CA GLU A 536 3.07 -14.75 -3.80
C GLU A 536 3.58 -13.70 -4.80
N ALA A 537 4.36 -14.10 -5.80
CA ALA A 537 4.84 -13.15 -6.80
C ALA A 537 3.69 -12.80 -7.77
N GLY A 538 3.12 -13.79 -8.46
CA GLY A 538 1.89 -13.64 -9.23
C GLY A 538 2.03 -14.07 -10.69
N GLU A 539 1.19 -13.51 -11.56
CA GLU A 539 1.35 -13.70 -13.02
C GLU A 539 2.33 -12.66 -13.59
N GLY A 540 3.49 -13.06 -14.07
CA GLY A 540 4.46 -12.21 -14.78
C GLY A 540 5.89 -12.58 -14.39
N ASN A 541 6.88 -11.91 -14.98
CA ASN A 541 8.28 -12.19 -14.66
C ASN A 541 8.70 -11.37 -13.44
N ASP A 542 8.61 -11.99 -12.27
CA ASP A 542 8.67 -11.31 -11.00
C ASP A 542 10.04 -11.36 -10.34
N ARG A 543 10.23 -10.47 -9.37
CA ARG A 543 11.43 -10.40 -8.56
C ARG A 543 11.07 -10.34 -7.08
N VAL A 544 11.26 -11.45 -6.39
CA VAL A 544 11.17 -11.52 -4.93
C VAL A 544 12.57 -11.38 -4.32
N GLN A 545 12.77 -10.38 -3.46
CA GLN A 545 14.04 -10.15 -2.77
C GLN A 545 13.85 -10.05 -1.26
N LEU A 546 14.43 -10.99 -0.53
CA LEU A 546 14.38 -11.03 0.93
C LEU A 546 15.76 -10.78 1.54
N ARG A 547 15.78 -10.05 2.66
CA ARG A 547 16.98 -9.88 3.50
C ARG A 547 16.60 -9.85 4.96
N ASN A 548 17.19 -10.70 5.80
CA ASN A 548 16.90 -10.70 7.24
C ASN A 548 15.40 -10.88 7.54
N THR A 549 14.70 -11.63 6.70
CA THR A 549 13.24 -11.73 6.71
C THR A 549 12.79 -13.06 7.30
N VAL A 550 11.61 -13.07 7.91
CA VAL A 550 10.93 -14.30 8.30
C VAL A 550 9.62 -14.38 7.51
N VAL A 551 9.44 -15.45 6.74
CA VAL A 551 8.18 -15.80 6.07
C VAL A 551 7.54 -16.92 6.88
N GLY A 552 6.27 -16.76 7.23
CA GLY A 552 5.59 -17.68 8.15
C GLY A 552 5.24 -19.02 7.51
N ASP A 553 4.94 -19.00 6.20
CA ASP A 553 4.59 -20.18 5.41
C ASP A 553 5.46 -20.23 4.14
N GLN A 554 4.90 -20.19 2.93
CA GLN A 554 5.59 -20.49 1.67
C GLN A 554 6.00 -19.23 0.87
N ILE A 555 6.83 -19.44 -0.15
CA ILE A 555 7.06 -18.48 -1.24
C ILE A 555 6.68 -19.13 -2.56
N ASN A 556 5.87 -18.47 -3.37
CA ASN A 556 5.47 -18.89 -4.71
C ASN A 556 5.88 -17.83 -5.74
N GLY A 557 6.59 -18.21 -6.81
CA GLY A 557 6.79 -17.34 -7.99
C GLY A 557 5.57 -17.34 -8.92
N ASP A 558 4.82 -18.44 -8.97
CA ASP A 558 3.61 -18.60 -9.78
C ASP A 558 3.87 -18.68 -11.30
N ASP A 559 3.38 -17.76 -12.15
CA ASP A 559 3.46 -17.90 -13.62
C ASP A 559 4.41 -16.83 -14.22
N GLY A 560 5.59 -17.19 -14.71
CA GLY A 560 6.50 -16.31 -15.42
C GLY A 560 7.96 -16.71 -15.21
N ASP A 561 8.91 -16.03 -15.88
CA ASP A 561 10.34 -16.28 -15.60
C ASP A 561 10.78 -15.48 -14.37
N ASP A 562 10.75 -16.12 -13.19
CA ASP A 562 10.87 -15.47 -11.89
C ASP A 562 12.29 -15.48 -11.31
N LEU A 563 12.57 -14.49 -10.46
CA LEU A 563 13.81 -14.42 -9.68
C LEU A 563 13.52 -14.26 -8.20
N ILE A 564 13.73 -15.36 -7.45
CA ILE A 564 13.59 -15.43 -6.00
C ILE A 564 14.98 -15.40 -5.34
N ASP A 565 15.34 -14.25 -4.75
CA ASP A 565 16.58 -14.02 -3.97
C ASP A 565 16.22 -13.94 -2.48
N ALA A 566 16.28 -15.08 -1.77
CA ALA A 566 15.74 -15.21 -0.40
C ALA A 566 16.72 -14.82 0.71
N GLY A 567 17.88 -14.24 0.39
CA GLY A 567 19.06 -14.10 1.26
C GLY A 567 18.82 -13.82 2.77
N ASN A 568 19.63 -14.47 3.62
CA ASN A 568 19.63 -14.40 5.08
C ASN A 568 18.23 -14.39 5.71
N SER A 569 17.35 -15.30 5.28
CA SER A 569 15.94 -15.35 5.71
C SER A 569 15.55 -16.74 6.22
N THR A 570 14.42 -16.83 6.91
CA THR A 570 13.80 -18.09 7.32
C THR A 570 12.42 -18.18 6.70
N ILE A 571 12.14 -19.27 6.00
CA ILE A 571 10.88 -19.59 5.34
C ILE A 571 10.27 -20.76 6.10
N GLY A 572 9.03 -20.61 6.57
CA GLY A 572 8.38 -21.60 7.42
C GLY A 572 7.93 -22.86 6.66
N GLY A 573 7.63 -22.70 5.38
CA GLY A 573 7.24 -23.75 4.44
C GLY A 573 8.19 -23.82 3.24
N ASP A 574 7.61 -24.15 2.10
CA ASP A 574 8.32 -24.47 0.86
C ASP A 574 8.61 -23.22 0.04
N LEU A 575 9.60 -23.31 -0.84
CA LEU A 575 9.85 -22.34 -1.90
C LEU A 575 9.54 -23.00 -3.23
N GLN A 576 8.59 -22.41 -3.95
CA GLN A 576 8.07 -22.87 -5.23
C GLN A 576 8.37 -21.82 -6.29
N ALA A 577 9.21 -22.14 -7.28
CA ALA A 577 9.57 -21.20 -8.34
C ALA A 577 8.37 -20.95 -9.27
N GLY A 578 7.79 -22.01 -9.85
CA GLY A 578 6.51 -21.90 -10.56
C GLY A 578 6.62 -22.33 -12.01
N SER A 579 5.87 -21.70 -12.92
CA SER A 579 5.93 -22.00 -14.34
C SER A 579 6.71 -20.93 -15.09
N GLY A 580 7.78 -21.31 -15.77
CA GLY A 580 8.71 -20.39 -16.42
C GLY A 580 10.14 -20.87 -16.26
N GLN A 581 11.11 -20.10 -16.75
CA GLN A 581 12.52 -20.38 -16.50
C GLN A 581 12.97 -19.57 -15.29
N ASP A 582 12.96 -20.21 -14.14
CA ASP A 582 13.09 -19.52 -12.86
C ASP A 582 14.50 -19.55 -12.33
N THR A 583 14.82 -18.58 -11.47
CA THR A 583 16.09 -18.53 -10.76
C THR A 583 15.85 -18.38 -9.27
N VAL A 584 16.26 -19.40 -8.51
CA VAL A 584 16.19 -19.43 -7.05
C VAL A 584 17.60 -19.30 -6.47
N LEU A 585 17.82 -18.26 -5.66
CA LEU A 585 19.09 -17.97 -5.00
C LEU A 585 18.89 -18.01 -3.49
N LEU A 586 19.50 -19.00 -2.84
CA LEU A 586 19.54 -19.13 -1.38
C LEU A 586 20.95 -18.82 -0.86
N ASP A 587 21.07 -17.79 -0.03
CA ASP A 587 22.30 -17.47 0.71
C ASP A 587 21.97 -17.33 2.20
N THR A 588 22.45 -18.26 3.04
CA THR A 588 22.17 -18.25 4.48
C THR A 588 20.67 -18.35 4.80
N VAL A 589 19.93 -19.18 4.07
CA VAL A 589 18.48 -19.36 4.20
C VAL A 589 18.14 -20.65 4.96
N VAL A 590 17.03 -20.67 5.69
CA VAL A 590 16.41 -21.89 6.20
C VAL A 590 15.04 -22.04 5.53
N VAL A 591 14.77 -23.18 4.90
CA VAL A 591 13.52 -23.47 4.14
C VAL A 591 13.14 -24.95 4.29
N ALA A 592 11.87 -25.29 4.06
CA ALA A 592 11.41 -26.68 4.06
C ALA A 592 11.88 -27.43 2.81
N ASP A 593 11.11 -27.36 1.73
CA ASP A 593 11.45 -27.92 0.41
C ASP A 593 11.71 -26.78 -0.61
N VAL A 594 12.44 -27.09 -1.68
CA VAL A 594 12.70 -26.17 -2.80
C VAL A 594 12.31 -26.83 -4.12
N PHE A 595 11.47 -26.17 -4.91
CA PHE A 595 10.91 -26.70 -6.15
C PHE A 595 11.10 -25.72 -7.31
N GLY A 596 11.68 -26.18 -8.42
CA GLY A 596 11.70 -25.45 -9.71
C GLY A 596 10.30 -25.41 -10.34
N GLN A 597 9.69 -26.59 -10.50
CA GLN A 597 8.41 -26.82 -11.16
C GLN A 597 8.51 -26.88 -12.69
N ALA A 598 8.02 -25.91 -13.44
CA ALA A 598 7.81 -26.07 -14.88
C ALA A 598 8.60 -25.07 -15.72
N GLY A 599 9.78 -25.45 -16.17
CA GLY A 599 10.59 -24.80 -17.17
C GLY A 599 12.07 -25.08 -16.89
N ASP A 600 12.98 -24.44 -17.64
CA ASP A 600 14.42 -24.69 -17.44
C ASP A 600 14.92 -23.82 -16.27
N ASP A 601 14.98 -24.39 -15.06
CA ASP A 601 15.18 -23.66 -13.80
C ASP A 601 16.64 -23.66 -13.33
N SER A 602 17.01 -22.64 -12.55
CA SER A 602 18.33 -22.50 -11.94
C SER A 602 18.22 -22.32 -10.43
N ILE A 603 18.55 -23.36 -9.66
CA ILE A 603 18.52 -23.37 -8.20
C ILE A 603 19.95 -23.36 -7.65
N GLN A 604 20.31 -22.31 -6.92
CA GLN A 604 21.61 -22.18 -6.26
C GLN A 604 21.44 -22.10 -4.74
N ILE A 605 22.12 -23.00 -4.03
CA ILE A 605 22.04 -23.15 -2.57
C ILE A 605 23.41 -22.91 -1.94
N ASP A 606 23.61 -21.70 -1.43
CA ASP A 606 24.84 -21.26 -0.77
C ASP A 606 24.62 -21.09 0.75
N ASN A 607 25.47 -21.73 1.58
CA ASN A 607 25.45 -21.60 3.04
C ASN A 607 24.06 -21.78 3.69
N SER A 608 23.17 -22.54 3.07
CA SER A 608 21.73 -22.61 3.42
C SER A 608 21.34 -23.98 3.95
N HIS A 609 20.19 -24.06 4.61
CA HIS A 609 19.65 -25.26 5.23
C HIS A 609 18.27 -25.57 4.64
N VAL A 610 18.17 -26.68 3.90
CA VAL A 610 16.91 -27.22 3.36
C VAL A 610 16.53 -28.44 4.21
N GLU A 611 15.38 -28.37 4.87
CA GLU A 611 14.92 -29.45 5.77
C GLU A 611 14.42 -30.69 5.01
N GLY A 612 14.04 -30.54 3.73
CA GLY A 612 13.61 -31.64 2.89
C GLY A 612 14.28 -31.63 1.51
N ASP A 613 13.50 -31.81 0.46
CA ASP A 613 13.94 -32.10 -0.90
C ASP A 613 14.22 -30.83 -1.72
N VAL A 614 15.06 -30.98 -2.75
CA VAL A 614 15.32 -29.96 -3.77
C VAL A 614 15.06 -30.59 -5.14
N ASP A 615 13.94 -30.24 -5.78
CA ASP A 615 13.53 -30.86 -7.05
C ASP A 615 13.43 -29.82 -8.18
N GLY A 616 14.03 -30.10 -9.34
CA GLY A 616 13.89 -29.30 -10.57
C GLY A 616 12.49 -29.45 -11.18
N GLN A 617 12.00 -30.70 -11.24
CA GLN A 617 10.72 -31.12 -11.82
C GLN A 617 10.71 -31.22 -13.35
N SER A 618 10.19 -30.24 -14.09
CA SER A 618 9.96 -30.35 -15.54
C SER A 618 10.73 -29.30 -16.30
N GLY A 619 11.81 -29.69 -16.96
CA GLY A 619 12.64 -28.80 -17.77
C GLY A 619 14.09 -29.25 -17.72
N ASN A 620 15.00 -28.50 -18.33
CA ASN A 620 16.43 -28.77 -18.24
C ASN A 620 17.01 -27.93 -17.10
N ASP A 621 17.01 -28.51 -15.91
CA ASP A 621 17.25 -27.80 -14.67
C ASP A 621 18.72 -27.81 -14.28
N ARG A 622 19.14 -26.75 -13.59
CA ARG A 622 20.46 -26.65 -12.99
C ARG A 622 20.33 -26.48 -11.49
N ILE A 623 20.85 -27.45 -10.74
CA ILE A 623 20.89 -27.41 -9.27
C ILE A 623 22.35 -27.43 -8.81
N GLU A 624 22.75 -26.40 -8.06
CA GLU A 624 24.11 -26.26 -7.51
C GLU A 624 24.08 -26.05 -5.99
N ILE A 625 24.81 -26.90 -5.27
CA ILE A 625 24.84 -26.91 -3.80
C ILE A 625 26.28 -26.63 -3.36
N ASP A 626 26.49 -25.53 -2.64
CA ASP A 626 27.81 -25.11 -2.14
C ASP A 626 28.27 -25.92 -0.91
N ASP A 627 29.59 -25.93 -0.65
CA ASP A 627 30.27 -26.77 0.35
C ASP A 627 29.65 -26.73 1.75
N ASP A 628 29.18 -25.55 2.19
CA ASP A 628 28.68 -25.30 3.55
C ASP A 628 27.15 -25.46 3.69
N SER A 629 26.43 -25.75 2.61
CA SER A 629 24.97 -25.96 2.63
C SER A 629 24.59 -27.32 3.24
N VAL A 630 23.40 -27.44 3.81
CA VAL A 630 22.85 -28.67 4.39
C VAL A 630 21.51 -28.99 3.74
N ILE A 631 21.35 -30.23 3.25
CA ILE A 631 20.11 -30.71 2.64
C ILE A 631 19.78 -32.06 3.28
N HIS A 632 18.66 -32.11 4.00
CA HIS A 632 18.21 -33.32 4.68
C HIS A 632 17.44 -34.30 3.79
N GLY A 633 16.93 -33.83 2.64
CA GLY A 633 16.26 -34.64 1.63
C GLY A 633 17.16 -35.03 0.46
N SER A 634 16.53 -35.40 -0.65
CA SER A 634 17.20 -35.71 -1.93
C SER A 634 17.22 -34.48 -2.84
N VAL A 635 18.08 -34.55 -3.86
CA VAL A 635 18.19 -33.55 -4.91
C VAL A 635 17.88 -34.23 -6.24
N ARG A 636 16.83 -33.77 -6.93
CA ARG A 636 16.30 -34.43 -8.14
C ARG A 636 16.20 -33.48 -9.32
N GLY A 637 16.57 -33.94 -10.51
CA GLY A 637 16.28 -33.27 -11.79
C GLY A 637 14.85 -33.51 -12.26
N ASP A 638 14.38 -34.76 -12.09
CA ASP A 638 13.07 -35.29 -12.50
C ASP A 638 12.86 -35.47 -14.01
N SER A 639 12.57 -34.45 -14.81
CA SER A 639 12.23 -34.62 -16.23
C SER A 639 12.86 -33.54 -17.11
N GLY A 640 13.83 -33.94 -17.91
CA GLY A 640 14.56 -33.11 -18.86
C GLY A 640 16.04 -33.43 -18.78
N ASN A 641 16.91 -32.62 -19.39
CA ASN A 641 18.36 -32.90 -19.35
C ASN A 641 19.01 -32.03 -18.28
N ASP A 642 19.15 -32.59 -17.10
CA ASP A 642 19.44 -31.85 -15.88
C ASP A 642 20.93 -31.81 -15.58
N THR A 643 21.35 -30.77 -14.84
CA THR A 643 22.72 -30.61 -14.37
C THR A 643 22.72 -30.43 -12.87
N LEU A 644 23.17 -31.47 -12.16
CA LEU A 644 23.21 -31.49 -10.70
C LEU A 644 24.67 -31.48 -10.22
N LEU A 645 25.04 -30.46 -9.44
CA LEU A 645 26.38 -30.31 -8.86
C LEU A 645 26.29 -30.24 -7.34
N ASN A 646 26.74 -31.31 -6.68
CA ASN A 646 26.87 -31.33 -5.23
C ASN A 646 28.32 -31.03 -4.83
N LEU A 647 28.56 -29.90 -4.18
CA LEU A 647 29.82 -29.58 -3.51
C LEU A 647 29.72 -29.78 -1.99
N SER A 648 28.51 -29.96 -1.46
CA SER A 648 28.25 -30.08 -0.02
C SER A 648 28.64 -31.43 0.56
N GLU A 649 29.28 -31.36 1.73
CA GLU A 649 29.55 -32.51 2.59
C GLU A 649 28.32 -32.94 3.43
N ASN A 650 27.19 -32.24 3.31
CA ASN A 650 26.02 -32.39 4.17
C ASN A 650 24.71 -32.60 3.40
N LEU A 651 24.77 -33.29 2.26
CA LEU A 651 23.59 -33.85 1.59
C LEU A 651 23.32 -35.26 2.15
N ASP A 652 22.18 -35.42 2.83
CA ASP A 652 21.80 -36.69 3.48
C ASP A 652 21.13 -37.68 2.51
N GLY A 653 20.52 -37.21 1.43
CA GLY A 653 19.75 -38.02 0.48
C GLY A 653 20.45 -38.28 -0.87
N ASP A 654 19.64 -38.71 -1.84
CA ASP A 654 20.08 -39.09 -3.18
C ASP A 654 20.38 -37.86 -4.04
N LEU A 655 21.31 -38.00 -4.99
CA LEU A 655 21.46 -37.14 -6.16
C LEU A 655 20.94 -37.92 -7.38
N ASP A 656 19.79 -37.52 -7.90
CA ASP A 656 18.99 -38.32 -8.87
C ASP A 656 18.65 -37.48 -10.12
N GLY A 657 19.06 -37.93 -11.31
CA GLY A 657 18.82 -37.24 -12.57
C GLY A 657 17.35 -37.29 -12.95
N GLY A 658 16.82 -38.49 -13.14
CA GLY A 658 15.42 -38.71 -13.50
C GLY A 658 15.26 -39.15 -14.95
N ASP A 659 14.33 -38.55 -15.69
CA ASP A 659 14.10 -38.83 -17.11
C ASP A 659 14.80 -37.76 -17.98
N GLY A 660 15.86 -38.14 -18.69
CA GLY A 660 16.55 -37.38 -19.73
C GLY A 660 18.04 -37.65 -19.71
N ASN A 661 18.83 -36.89 -20.47
CA ASN A 661 20.28 -37.11 -20.53
C ASN A 661 20.97 -36.19 -19.52
N ASP A 662 21.21 -36.70 -18.32
CA ASP A 662 21.56 -35.90 -17.16
C ASP A 662 23.07 -35.85 -16.91
N SER A 663 23.51 -34.77 -16.26
CA SER A 663 24.91 -34.55 -15.88
C SER A 663 25.01 -34.35 -14.37
N LEU A 664 25.40 -35.41 -13.66
CA LEU A 664 25.53 -35.41 -12.21
C LEU A 664 27.01 -35.43 -11.80
N GLU A 665 27.43 -34.46 -11.00
CA GLU A 665 28.77 -34.43 -10.39
C GLU A 665 28.69 -34.32 -8.87
N ASN A 666 29.10 -35.38 -8.18
CA ASN A 666 29.26 -35.39 -6.73
C ASN A 666 30.71 -35.06 -6.35
N ARG A 667 30.92 -33.97 -5.61
CA ARG A 667 32.21 -33.56 -5.02
C ARG A 667 32.18 -33.46 -3.50
N GLY A 668 31.05 -33.81 -2.87
CA GLY A 668 30.90 -33.94 -1.43
C GLY A 668 30.26 -35.29 -1.09
N ASN A 669 29.27 -35.30 -0.18
CA ASN A 669 28.60 -36.54 0.25
C ASN A 669 27.22 -36.68 -0.39
N THR A 670 26.82 -37.90 -0.76
CA THR A 670 25.43 -38.24 -1.13
C THR A 670 25.11 -39.70 -0.75
N GLU A 671 23.82 -40.03 -0.61
CA GLU A 671 23.38 -41.39 -0.34
C GLU A 671 23.55 -42.29 -1.58
N ASN A 672 22.88 -41.98 -2.69
CA ASN A 672 23.07 -42.61 -4.00
C ASN A 672 23.34 -41.56 -5.08
N LEU A 673 24.00 -41.99 -6.15
CA LEU A 673 24.13 -41.21 -7.39
C LEU A 673 23.38 -41.95 -8.50
N ARG A 674 22.27 -41.42 -9.00
CA ARG A 674 21.40 -42.11 -9.98
C ARG A 674 21.22 -41.29 -11.25
N GLY A 675 21.42 -41.91 -12.42
CA GLY A 675 21.15 -41.31 -13.72
C GLY A 675 19.65 -41.32 -14.00
N GLY A 676 19.08 -42.52 -14.17
CA GLY A 676 17.66 -42.71 -14.38
C GLY A 676 17.37 -43.22 -15.79
N ARG A 677 16.62 -42.49 -16.61
CA ARG A 677 16.38 -42.84 -18.02
C ARG A 677 17.03 -41.82 -18.93
N GLY A 678 17.96 -42.24 -19.76
CA GLY A 678 18.58 -41.45 -20.80
C GLY A 678 20.08 -41.74 -20.84
N ASP A 679 20.82 -41.05 -21.71
CA ASP A 679 22.27 -41.24 -21.75
C ASP A 679 22.93 -40.31 -20.72
N ASP A 680 23.24 -40.84 -19.53
CA ASP A 680 23.63 -40.05 -18.37
C ASP A 680 25.14 -39.95 -18.17
N THR A 681 25.59 -38.86 -17.55
CA THR A 681 26.99 -38.67 -17.14
C THR A 681 27.07 -38.55 -15.63
N LEU A 682 27.60 -39.59 -14.97
CA LEU A 682 27.72 -39.69 -13.52
C LEU A 682 29.19 -39.58 -13.12
N ILE A 683 29.55 -38.54 -12.39
CA ILE A 683 30.93 -38.30 -11.94
C ILE A 683 30.95 -38.25 -10.41
N ASN A 684 31.52 -39.27 -9.79
CA ASN A 684 31.82 -39.24 -8.36
C ASN A 684 33.27 -38.85 -8.10
N ARG A 685 33.49 -37.77 -7.36
CA ARG A 685 34.82 -37.31 -6.91
C ARG A 685 35.08 -37.51 -5.43
N ASP A 686 34.05 -37.78 -4.64
CA ASP A 686 34.16 -37.96 -3.20
C ASP A 686 33.28 -39.13 -2.72
N ASP A 687 32.49 -39.00 -1.66
CA ASP A 687 31.86 -40.13 -0.97
C ASP A 687 30.40 -40.36 -1.43
N VAL A 688 30.10 -41.57 -1.93
CA VAL A 688 28.74 -42.10 -2.14
C VAL A 688 28.48 -43.20 -1.11
N ALA A 689 27.44 -43.03 -0.29
CA ALA A 689 27.20 -43.89 0.87
C ALA A 689 26.61 -45.27 0.53
N LEU A 690 25.87 -45.35 -0.56
CA LEU A 690 25.30 -46.56 -1.10
C LEU A 690 25.86 -46.82 -2.51
N ASP A 691 25.01 -46.77 -3.52
CA ASP A 691 25.30 -47.25 -4.87
C ASP A 691 25.39 -46.07 -5.87
N ILE A 692 26.15 -46.26 -6.94
CA ILE A 692 26.00 -45.48 -8.18
C ILE A 692 25.19 -46.34 -9.15
N ASP A 693 24.14 -45.78 -9.74
CA ASP A 693 23.20 -46.47 -10.64
C ASP A 693 23.02 -45.65 -11.92
N GLY A 694 23.42 -46.17 -13.09
CA GLY A 694 23.25 -45.49 -14.37
C GLY A 694 21.78 -45.46 -14.79
N GLY A 695 21.18 -46.64 -14.97
CA GLY A 695 19.77 -46.81 -15.27
C GLY A 695 19.52 -47.30 -16.70
N ASP A 696 18.53 -46.73 -17.38
CA ASP A 696 18.23 -47.05 -18.78
C ASP A 696 18.97 -46.06 -19.71
N GLY A 697 19.85 -46.50 -20.59
CA GLY A 697 20.52 -45.64 -21.59
C GLY A 697 22.02 -45.91 -21.66
N ASN A 698 22.75 -45.16 -22.50
CA ASN A 698 24.20 -45.36 -22.62
C ASN A 698 24.95 -44.44 -21.66
N ASP A 699 25.29 -44.96 -20.49
CA ASP A 699 25.75 -44.17 -19.36
C ASP A 699 27.27 -44.07 -19.29
N SER A 700 27.75 -42.91 -18.86
CA SER A 700 29.16 -42.63 -18.63
C SER A 700 29.42 -42.42 -17.14
N ILE A 701 29.89 -43.46 -16.47
CA ILE A 701 30.20 -43.46 -15.04
C ILE A 701 31.70 -43.28 -14.81
N THR A 702 32.09 -42.25 -14.06
CA THR A 702 33.48 -42.02 -13.65
C THR A 702 33.59 -41.90 -12.12
N ASN A 703 34.35 -42.80 -11.50
CA ASN A 703 34.63 -42.75 -10.06
C ASN A 703 36.10 -42.41 -9.79
N SER A 704 36.34 -41.36 -9.01
CA SER A 704 37.64 -41.05 -8.39
C SER A 704 37.57 -40.90 -6.87
N GLY A 705 36.39 -41.08 -6.28
CA GLY A 705 36.15 -41.05 -4.83
C GLY A 705 35.80 -42.43 -4.29
N THR A 706 35.06 -42.50 -3.19
CA THR A 706 34.64 -43.75 -2.54
C THR A 706 33.19 -44.07 -2.84
N VAL A 707 32.90 -45.26 -3.34
CA VAL A 707 31.55 -45.84 -3.38
C VAL A 707 31.48 -46.94 -2.33
N LYS A 708 30.69 -46.73 -1.28
CA LYS A 708 30.66 -47.65 -0.12
C LYS A 708 29.92 -48.95 -0.40
N ARG A 709 29.15 -49.02 -1.49
CA ARG A 709 28.58 -50.26 -2.01
C ARG A 709 29.02 -50.49 -3.45
N SER A 710 28.09 -50.48 -4.40
CA SER A 710 28.31 -51.00 -5.74
C SER A 710 28.18 -49.91 -6.79
N ILE A 711 28.71 -50.17 -7.98
CA ILE A 711 28.36 -49.42 -9.19
C ILE A 711 27.56 -50.36 -10.08
N VAL A 712 26.39 -49.91 -10.54
CA VAL A 712 25.52 -50.61 -11.49
C VAL A 712 25.31 -49.68 -12.68
N ALA A 713 25.65 -50.10 -13.90
CA ALA A 713 25.46 -49.25 -15.07
C ALA A 713 24.03 -49.36 -15.61
N GLY A 714 23.55 -50.57 -15.94
CA GLY A 714 22.13 -50.79 -16.20
C GLY A 714 21.89 -51.31 -17.61
N ASP A 715 20.90 -50.75 -18.32
CA ASP A 715 20.54 -51.16 -19.68
C ASP A 715 21.16 -50.20 -20.72
N GLY A 716 22.19 -50.60 -21.47
CA GLY A 716 22.72 -49.81 -22.58
C GLY A 716 24.21 -50.01 -22.83
N ASP A 717 24.77 -49.38 -23.87
CA ASP A 717 26.21 -49.50 -24.14
C ASP A 717 27.00 -48.57 -23.20
N ASP A 718 27.34 -49.05 -22.01
CA ASP A 718 27.86 -48.23 -20.91
C ASP A 718 29.39 -48.08 -20.89
N SER A 719 29.85 -46.98 -20.28
CA SER A 719 31.25 -46.68 -20.06
C SER A 719 31.55 -46.45 -18.58
N ILE A 720 32.21 -47.41 -17.93
CA ILE A 720 32.62 -47.32 -16.53
C ILE A 720 34.13 -47.04 -16.44
N THR A 721 34.52 -45.97 -15.76
CA THR A 721 35.92 -45.62 -15.51
C THR A 721 36.19 -45.43 -14.02
N ILE A 722 36.95 -46.34 -13.41
CA ILE A 722 37.45 -46.21 -12.03
C ILE A 722 38.88 -45.69 -12.09
N LEU A 723 39.06 -44.42 -11.72
CA LEU A 723 40.35 -43.74 -11.78
C LEU A 723 41.26 -44.14 -10.61
N PHE A 724 42.56 -43.87 -10.75
CA PHE A 724 43.52 -44.08 -9.67
C PHE A 724 43.11 -43.28 -8.41
N GLY A 725 42.91 -43.98 -7.30
CA GLY A 725 42.41 -43.42 -6.04
C GLY A 725 40.90 -43.52 -5.85
N GLY A 726 40.16 -43.98 -6.86
CA GLY A 726 38.75 -44.36 -6.70
C GLY A 726 38.63 -45.76 -6.09
N ASP A 727 37.74 -45.88 -5.10
CA ASP A 727 37.48 -47.10 -4.35
C ASP A 727 36.00 -47.51 -4.50
N VAL A 728 35.72 -48.78 -4.77
CA VAL A 728 34.39 -49.39 -4.74
C VAL A 728 34.42 -50.56 -3.76
N LEU A 729 33.66 -50.49 -2.67
CA LEU A 729 33.79 -51.46 -1.56
C LEU A 729 32.96 -52.74 -1.75
N GLN A 730 32.13 -52.81 -2.79
CA GLN A 730 31.43 -54.02 -3.20
C GLN A 730 31.63 -54.25 -4.71
N ASP A 731 30.57 -54.62 -5.41
CA ASP A 731 30.64 -55.11 -6.77
C ASP A 731 30.56 -53.95 -7.79
N VAL A 732 31.05 -54.21 -9.00
CA VAL A 732 30.77 -53.39 -10.18
C VAL A 732 30.00 -54.27 -11.17
N ASP A 733 28.85 -53.82 -11.64
CA ASP A 733 27.98 -54.54 -12.59
C ASP A 733 27.67 -53.63 -13.78
N ALA A 734 28.14 -54.00 -14.97
CA ALA A 734 27.93 -53.20 -16.17
C ALA A 734 26.60 -53.50 -16.90
N GLY A 735 25.84 -54.52 -16.48
CA GLY A 735 24.47 -54.71 -16.97
C GLY A 735 24.34 -55.20 -18.43
N GLU A 736 23.28 -54.81 -19.12
CA GLU A 736 23.02 -55.18 -20.52
C GLU A 736 23.70 -54.20 -21.48
N GLY A 737 24.24 -54.66 -22.61
CA GLY A 737 24.82 -53.80 -23.65
C GLY A 737 26.31 -54.07 -23.88
N ALA A 738 26.89 -53.44 -24.91
CA ALA A 738 28.32 -53.61 -25.22
C ALA A 738 29.17 -52.63 -24.41
N ASN A 739 29.64 -53.08 -23.25
CA ASN A 739 30.19 -52.22 -22.21
C ASN A 739 31.70 -52.01 -22.34
N VAL A 740 32.15 -50.83 -21.91
CA VAL A 740 33.55 -50.41 -21.91
C VAL A 740 33.98 -50.06 -20.49
N ILE A 741 34.90 -50.85 -19.94
CA ILE A 741 35.32 -50.73 -18.53
C ILE A 741 36.82 -50.45 -18.43
N TYR A 742 37.18 -49.37 -17.75
CA TYR A 742 38.57 -49.02 -17.43
C TYR A 742 38.76 -48.97 -15.91
N ASN A 743 39.55 -49.89 -15.36
CA ASN A 743 39.90 -49.91 -13.95
C ASN A 743 41.38 -49.56 -13.75
N SER A 744 41.63 -48.46 -13.04
CA SER A 744 42.93 -48.06 -12.49
C SER A 744 42.88 -47.86 -10.97
N GLY A 745 41.71 -48.06 -10.34
CA GLY A 745 41.46 -47.91 -8.91
C GLY A 745 41.31 -49.27 -8.20
N ASN A 746 40.52 -49.30 -7.13
CA ASN A 746 40.32 -50.50 -6.31
C ASN A 746 38.84 -50.91 -6.24
N ILE A 747 38.57 -52.19 -6.47
CA ILE A 747 37.25 -52.80 -6.32
C ILE A 747 37.41 -53.96 -5.32
N GLU A 748 36.83 -53.84 -4.13
CA GLU A 748 36.91 -54.88 -3.08
C GLU A 748 36.01 -56.09 -3.40
N GLY A 749 34.95 -55.89 -4.19
CA GLY A 749 34.05 -56.96 -4.62
C GLY A 749 34.43 -57.59 -5.94
N SER A 750 33.43 -58.19 -6.58
CA SER A 750 33.55 -58.79 -7.91
C SER A 750 33.12 -57.79 -9.00
N MET A 751 33.60 -58.00 -10.22
CA MET A 751 33.15 -57.24 -11.39
C MET A 751 32.34 -58.14 -12.31
N ARG A 752 31.21 -57.65 -12.83
CA ARG A 752 30.39 -58.29 -13.86
C ARG A 752 30.30 -57.39 -15.09
N ALA A 753 30.63 -57.93 -16.26
CA ALA A 753 30.52 -57.21 -17.53
C ALA A 753 29.10 -57.32 -18.12
N GLY A 754 28.43 -58.46 -17.89
CA GLY A 754 27.00 -58.62 -18.15
C GLY A 754 26.68 -59.23 -19.52
N GLU A 755 25.71 -58.67 -20.24
CA GLU A 755 25.28 -59.19 -21.54
C GLU A 755 25.79 -58.30 -22.68
N GLY A 756 26.70 -58.77 -23.53
CA GLY A 756 27.15 -57.98 -24.68
C GLY A 756 28.59 -58.27 -25.07
N ASP A 757 29.08 -57.64 -26.14
CA ASP A 757 30.49 -57.77 -26.51
C ASP A 757 31.31 -56.75 -25.69
N ASP A 758 31.75 -57.13 -24.49
CA ASP A 758 32.35 -56.21 -23.53
C ASP A 758 33.86 -56.07 -23.70
N SER A 759 34.37 -54.89 -23.33
CA SER A 759 35.80 -54.57 -23.37
C SER A 759 36.30 -54.01 -22.04
N LEU A 760 37.24 -54.72 -21.42
CA LEU A 760 37.77 -54.40 -20.10
C LEU A 760 39.28 -54.17 -20.13
N TRP A 761 39.72 -53.11 -19.45
CA TRP A 761 41.11 -52.82 -19.16
C TRP A 761 41.33 -52.67 -17.65
N ASN A 762 42.03 -53.62 -17.04
CA ASN A 762 42.54 -53.51 -15.68
C ASN A 762 43.99 -53.07 -15.74
N ASP A 763 44.24 -51.78 -15.57
CA ASP A 763 45.57 -51.15 -15.68
C ASP A 763 46.50 -51.62 -14.55
N VAL A 764 47.80 -51.32 -14.64
CA VAL A 764 48.83 -51.77 -13.69
C VAL A 764 48.55 -51.38 -12.23
N SER A 765 47.79 -50.31 -11.99
CA SER A 765 47.34 -49.91 -10.65
C SER A 765 45.95 -50.40 -10.27
N GLY A 766 45.22 -50.98 -11.22
CA GLY A 766 43.88 -51.51 -11.02
C GLY A 766 43.89 -52.80 -10.18
N VAL A 767 43.00 -52.84 -9.20
CA VAL A 767 42.77 -54.00 -8.34
C VAL A 767 41.29 -54.36 -8.40
N ILE A 768 41.01 -55.64 -8.62
CA ILE A 768 39.71 -56.29 -8.41
C ILE A 768 39.96 -57.41 -7.41
N GLU A 769 39.53 -57.30 -6.17
CA GLU A 769 39.81 -58.33 -5.16
C GLU A 769 39.01 -59.62 -5.39
N GLY A 770 37.79 -59.51 -5.93
CA GLY A 770 36.90 -60.62 -6.24
C GLY A 770 37.10 -61.25 -7.62
N ASP A 771 36.05 -61.90 -8.10
CA ASP A 771 36.02 -62.51 -9.43
C ASP A 771 35.72 -61.45 -10.50
N LEU A 772 36.20 -61.69 -11.72
CA LEU A 772 35.78 -60.98 -12.92
C LEU A 772 34.90 -61.92 -13.75
N ASP A 773 33.59 -61.67 -13.75
CA ASP A 773 32.59 -62.37 -14.55
C ASP A 773 32.29 -61.57 -15.82
N LEU A 774 32.53 -62.17 -16.99
CA LEU A 774 32.35 -61.53 -18.29
C LEU A 774 30.94 -61.75 -18.85
N GLY A 775 30.13 -62.61 -18.23
CA GLY A 775 28.78 -62.90 -18.70
C GLY A 775 28.73 -63.43 -20.14
N ASN A 776 27.74 -62.99 -20.93
CA ASN A 776 27.51 -63.46 -22.30
C ASN A 776 28.09 -62.48 -23.32
N GLY A 777 28.47 -62.98 -24.50
CA GLY A 777 28.99 -62.18 -25.62
C GLY A 777 30.49 -62.38 -25.81
N ASN A 778 31.07 -61.78 -26.85
CA ASN A 778 32.49 -61.96 -27.19
C ASN A 778 33.33 -60.90 -26.47
N ASN A 779 33.89 -61.27 -25.33
CA ASN A 779 34.49 -60.32 -24.41
C ASN A 779 36.00 -60.18 -24.63
N THR A 780 36.51 -58.98 -24.42
CA THR A 780 37.95 -58.69 -24.47
C THR A 780 38.45 -58.17 -23.14
N VAL A 781 39.39 -58.88 -22.51
CA VAL A 781 40.04 -58.48 -21.25
C VAL A 781 41.52 -58.19 -21.47
N ASN A 782 41.97 -57.04 -20.98
CA ASN A 782 43.38 -56.71 -20.86
C ASN A 782 43.71 -56.48 -19.38
N ASN A 783 44.36 -57.46 -18.75
CA ASN A 783 44.76 -57.38 -17.34
C ASN A 783 46.26 -57.10 -17.20
N GLU A 784 46.63 -55.90 -16.78
CA GLU A 784 47.99 -55.53 -16.36
C GLU A 784 48.12 -55.40 -14.84
N GLY A 785 47.00 -55.25 -14.13
CA GLY A 785 46.90 -55.10 -12.67
C GLY A 785 46.68 -56.41 -11.90
N GLU A 786 45.90 -56.34 -10.82
CA GLU A 786 45.56 -57.47 -9.95
C GLU A 786 44.08 -57.82 -10.04
N ILE A 787 43.79 -59.10 -10.28
CA ILE A 787 42.48 -59.73 -10.11
C ILE A 787 42.68 -60.83 -9.05
N GLY A 788 42.08 -60.69 -7.88
CA GLY A 788 42.27 -61.58 -6.74
C GLY A 788 41.53 -62.91 -6.89
N GLY A 789 40.41 -62.93 -7.60
CA GLY A 789 39.62 -64.10 -7.92
C GLY A 789 39.95 -64.73 -9.28
N SER A 790 38.92 -65.34 -9.88
CA SER A 790 38.96 -65.92 -11.22
C SER A 790 38.49 -64.93 -12.28
N ILE A 791 38.97 -65.10 -13.52
CA ILE A 791 38.30 -64.55 -14.72
C ILE A 791 37.38 -65.63 -15.26
N ILE A 792 36.09 -65.35 -15.43
CA ILE A 792 35.04 -66.31 -15.79
C ILE A 792 34.24 -65.74 -16.97
N ALA A 793 34.08 -66.48 -18.07
CA ALA A 793 33.21 -66.10 -19.20
C ALA A 793 32.08 -67.11 -19.46
N SER A 794 31.88 -68.06 -18.53
CA SER A 794 30.93 -69.16 -18.66
C SER A 794 29.70 -68.97 -17.78
N THR A 795 28.50 -69.13 -18.36
CA THR A 795 27.16 -69.03 -17.72
C THR A 795 26.83 -70.05 -16.62
N THR A 796 27.82 -70.67 -15.96
CA THR A 796 27.55 -71.53 -14.80
C THR A 796 27.26 -70.69 -13.55
N VAL A 797 26.00 -70.28 -13.44
CA VAL A 797 25.35 -69.69 -12.26
C VAL A 797 25.89 -70.29 -10.95
N PHE A 798 26.45 -69.45 -10.09
CA PHE A 798 26.65 -69.73 -8.66
C PHE A 798 25.30 -69.93 -7.96
N THR A 799 24.72 -71.13 -8.00
CA THR A 799 23.71 -71.53 -7.01
C THR A 799 24.07 -72.88 -6.41
N ASP A 800 24.02 -72.94 -5.08
CA ASP A 800 24.26 -74.11 -4.22
C ASP A 800 23.22 -75.27 -4.41
N VAL A 801 22.72 -75.48 -5.62
CA VAL A 801 21.73 -76.54 -5.94
C VAL A 801 22.28 -77.46 -7.02
N PRO A 802 22.40 -78.77 -6.76
CA PRO A 802 22.88 -79.71 -7.76
C PRO A 802 21.85 -79.87 -8.87
N LEU A 803 22.14 -79.38 -10.07
CA LEU A 803 21.29 -79.59 -11.24
C LEU A 803 21.42 -81.03 -11.72
N THR A 804 20.30 -81.76 -11.59
CA THR A 804 20.05 -83.01 -12.29
C THR A 804 19.72 -82.69 -13.75
N SER A 805 20.46 -83.32 -14.66
CA SER A 805 20.26 -83.41 -16.11
C SER A 805 18.83 -83.17 -16.61
N GLU A 806 18.60 -82.07 -17.34
CA GLU A 806 17.83 -82.01 -18.61
C GLU A 806 18.23 -80.73 -19.39
N SER A 807 18.19 -80.85 -20.72
CA SER A 807 18.50 -79.92 -21.83
C SER A 807 19.96 -79.46 -22.06
N GLU A 808 20.61 -80.18 -22.99
CA GLU A 808 21.60 -79.65 -23.94
C GLU A 808 20.95 -78.59 -24.84
N ASP A 809 20.59 -77.42 -24.28
CA ASP A 809 20.48 -76.22 -25.11
C ASP A 809 21.90 -75.77 -25.45
N GLU A 810 22.12 -75.44 -26.72
CA GLU A 810 23.37 -74.89 -27.25
C GLU A 810 23.87 -73.82 -26.27
N GLN A 811 24.90 -74.15 -25.48
CA GLN A 811 25.64 -73.14 -24.74
C GLN A 811 26.07 -72.13 -25.80
N PRO A 812 25.72 -70.85 -25.67
CA PRO A 812 26.10 -69.86 -26.66
C PRO A 812 27.63 -69.88 -26.76
N THR A 813 28.13 -70.10 -27.98
CA THR A 813 29.58 -70.16 -28.22
C THR A 813 30.08 -68.73 -28.37
N HIS A 814 30.78 -68.26 -27.37
CA HIS A 814 31.34 -66.92 -27.28
C HIS A 814 32.84 -67.00 -27.42
N ASN A 815 33.43 -66.13 -28.24
CA ASN A 815 34.85 -66.18 -28.53
C ASN A 815 35.57 -65.09 -27.72
N ASP A 816 36.02 -65.45 -26.54
CA ASP A 816 36.61 -64.53 -25.59
C ASP A 816 38.12 -64.36 -25.81
N ARG A 817 38.59 -63.15 -25.52
CA ARG A 817 40.00 -62.78 -25.65
C ARG A 817 40.56 -62.22 -24.37
N ILE A 818 41.41 -62.98 -23.70
CA ILE A 818 42.04 -62.62 -22.43
C ILE A 818 43.54 -62.40 -22.62
N ASN A 819 43.99 -61.15 -22.51
CA ASN A 819 45.41 -60.79 -22.47
C ASN A 819 45.80 -60.49 -21.02
N ASN A 820 46.52 -61.41 -20.37
CA ASN A 820 46.94 -61.29 -18.98
C ASN A 820 48.45 -61.03 -18.85
N ALA A 821 48.81 -59.80 -18.48
CA ALA A 821 50.15 -59.39 -18.10
C ALA A 821 50.31 -59.22 -16.57
N GLY A 822 49.20 -59.15 -15.82
CA GLY A 822 49.17 -58.95 -14.38
C GLY A 822 49.03 -60.23 -13.55
N LEU A 823 48.32 -60.11 -12.43
CA LEU A 823 47.98 -61.18 -11.51
C LEU A 823 46.51 -61.60 -11.69
N VAL A 824 46.27 -62.92 -11.72
CA VAL A 824 44.99 -63.58 -11.48
C VAL A 824 45.18 -64.55 -10.31
N GLY A 825 44.47 -64.33 -9.21
CA GLY A 825 44.66 -65.03 -7.94
C GLY A 825 44.06 -66.44 -7.89
N ASP A 826 43.14 -66.75 -8.80
CA ASP A 826 42.60 -68.10 -8.98
C ASP A 826 42.65 -68.54 -10.47
N ASN A 827 41.52 -68.82 -11.11
CA ASN A 827 41.48 -69.46 -12.42
C ASN A 827 41.19 -68.47 -13.56
N ILE A 828 41.53 -68.84 -14.80
CA ILE A 828 40.98 -68.22 -16.01
C ILE A 828 40.12 -69.29 -16.68
N LEU A 829 38.81 -69.04 -16.80
CA LEU A 829 37.79 -69.98 -17.28
C LEU A 829 36.97 -69.30 -18.40
N THR A 830 37.16 -69.66 -19.67
CA THR A 830 36.44 -69.00 -20.78
C THR A 830 35.16 -69.73 -21.17
N GLY A 831 35.17 -71.06 -21.28
CA GLY A 831 33.92 -71.81 -21.41
C GLY A 831 33.76 -72.42 -22.79
N ALA A 832 32.73 -72.04 -23.56
CA ALA A 832 32.48 -72.63 -24.87
C ALA A 832 32.65 -71.58 -25.97
N GLY A 833 33.45 -71.88 -26.98
CA GLY A 833 33.76 -70.99 -28.10
C GLY A 833 35.24 -71.04 -28.47
N ASP A 834 35.64 -70.33 -29.54
CA ASP A 834 37.04 -70.34 -29.99
C ASP A 834 37.81 -69.23 -29.25
N ASP A 835 38.41 -69.57 -28.11
CA ASP A 835 38.97 -68.62 -27.16
C ASP A 835 40.47 -68.36 -27.37
N TYR A 836 40.88 -67.15 -27.01
CA TYR A 836 42.28 -66.74 -27.06
C TYR A 836 42.76 -66.22 -25.70
N ILE A 837 43.70 -66.95 -25.09
CA ILE A 837 44.35 -66.56 -23.84
C ILE A 837 45.84 -66.30 -24.09
N GLU A 838 46.30 -65.09 -23.81
CA GLU A 838 47.72 -64.74 -23.81
C GLU A 838 48.18 -64.31 -22.42
N ASN A 839 48.94 -65.19 -21.76
CA ASN A 839 49.67 -64.87 -20.54
C ASN A 839 51.06 -64.35 -20.92
N ALA A 840 51.33 -63.07 -20.63
CA ALA A 840 52.56 -62.39 -20.95
C ALA A 840 53.75 -62.84 -20.08
N LEU A 841 54.93 -62.29 -20.36
CA LEU A 841 56.12 -62.54 -19.53
C LEU A 841 55.89 -61.91 -18.15
N ASP A 842 56.29 -62.62 -17.09
CA ASP A 842 56.13 -62.23 -15.68
C ASP A 842 54.68 -62.19 -15.16
N SER A 843 53.67 -62.51 -15.98
CA SER A 843 52.29 -62.65 -15.50
C SER A 843 52.13 -63.85 -14.57
N ARG A 844 51.11 -63.81 -13.70
CA ARG A 844 50.86 -64.86 -12.71
C ARG A 844 49.38 -65.22 -12.68
N VAL A 845 49.09 -66.50 -12.88
CA VAL A 845 47.82 -67.15 -12.60
C VAL A 845 48.10 -68.16 -11.49
N ASP A 846 47.55 -67.95 -10.30
CA ASP A 846 47.82 -68.84 -9.15
C ASP A 846 47.05 -70.18 -9.30
N GLY A 847 45.88 -70.16 -9.95
CA GLY A 847 45.07 -71.33 -10.32
C GLY A 847 45.31 -71.83 -11.75
N ASP A 848 44.27 -72.38 -12.36
CA ASP A 848 44.30 -73.04 -13.66
C ASP A 848 43.84 -72.12 -14.79
N VAL A 849 44.38 -72.34 -15.99
CA VAL A 849 43.86 -71.76 -17.24
C VAL A 849 43.10 -72.86 -17.95
N ASP A 850 41.78 -72.70 -18.11
CA ASP A 850 40.86 -73.66 -18.71
C ASP A 850 40.02 -72.98 -19.78
N THR A 851 40.18 -73.37 -21.04
CA THR A 851 39.44 -72.77 -22.15
C THR A 851 38.11 -73.45 -22.41
N GLY A 852 37.92 -74.70 -22.00
CA GLY A 852 36.69 -75.46 -22.25
C GLY A 852 36.52 -75.91 -23.71
N PRO A 853 35.29 -76.15 -24.23
CA PRO A 853 35.10 -76.65 -25.60
C PRO A 853 35.17 -75.57 -26.70
N GLY A 854 35.98 -75.78 -27.74
CA GLY A 854 36.12 -74.91 -28.92
C GLY A 854 37.50 -75.06 -29.56
N ASP A 855 37.81 -74.34 -30.66
CA ASP A 855 39.16 -74.38 -31.25
C ASP A 855 40.06 -73.30 -30.60
N ASP A 856 40.72 -73.65 -29.49
CA ASP A 856 41.31 -72.67 -28.57
C ASP A 856 42.80 -72.39 -28.78
N VAL A 857 43.22 -71.20 -28.33
CA VAL A 857 44.62 -70.77 -28.35
C VAL A 857 45.09 -70.28 -26.98
N ILE A 858 46.04 -71.00 -26.38
CA ILE A 858 46.73 -70.61 -25.15
C ILE A 858 48.19 -70.27 -25.46
N VAL A 859 48.56 -69.00 -25.32
CA VAL A 859 49.95 -68.54 -25.36
C VAL A 859 50.41 -68.23 -23.94
N HIS A 860 51.34 -69.02 -23.39
CA HIS A 860 51.75 -68.90 -21.99
C HIS A 860 53.24 -68.58 -21.83
N ARG A 861 53.55 -67.44 -21.20
CA ARG A 861 54.90 -66.96 -20.86
C ARG A 861 55.07 -66.59 -19.37
N GLY A 862 54.01 -66.73 -18.58
CA GLY A 862 53.96 -66.41 -17.16
C GLY A 862 54.00 -67.66 -16.28
N THR A 863 53.23 -67.65 -15.20
CA THR A 863 53.06 -68.82 -14.31
C THR A 863 51.60 -69.24 -14.21
N ALA A 864 51.31 -70.55 -14.20
CA ALA A 864 49.99 -71.14 -14.01
C ALA A 864 50.08 -72.50 -13.28
N SER A 865 49.00 -72.95 -12.64
CA SER A 865 48.94 -74.29 -12.03
C SER A 865 48.80 -75.38 -13.09
N ARG A 866 47.72 -75.35 -13.87
CA ARG A 866 47.48 -76.18 -15.06
C ARG A 866 47.14 -75.31 -16.26
N LEU A 867 47.39 -75.85 -17.44
CA LEU A 867 46.84 -75.34 -18.70
C LEU A 867 45.96 -76.44 -19.29
N LEU A 868 44.67 -76.17 -19.49
CA LEU A 868 43.66 -77.11 -19.95
C LEU A 868 43.02 -76.51 -21.20
N ALA A 869 43.21 -77.17 -22.34
CA ALA A 869 42.71 -76.67 -23.62
C ALA A 869 41.30 -77.18 -23.98
N GLY A 870 40.84 -78.25 -23.32
CA GLY A 870 39.47 -78.73 -23.46
C GLY A 870 39.16 -79.52 -24.75
N ASP A 871 37.94 -79.41 -25.28
CA ASP A 871 37.48 -80.23 -26.41
C ASP A 871 37.60 -79.42 -27.71
N GLY A 872 38.49 -79.76 -28.64
CA GLY A 872 38.73 -78.85 -29.75
C GLY A 872 39.83 -79.25 -30.72
N ALA A 873 40.24 -78.31 -31.57
CA ALA A 873 41.50 -78.33 -32.30
C ALA A 873 42.48 -77.29 -31.72
N ASP A 874 43.09 -77.64 -30.59
CA ASP A 874 43.66 -76.61 -29.73
C ASP A 874 45.15 -76.37 -29.94
N THR A 875 45.60 -75.16 -29.60
CA THR A 875 47.02 -74.79 -29.66
C THR A 875 47.50 -74.21 -28.34
N VAL A 876 48.37 -74.95 -27.65
CA VAL A 876 49.08 -74.48 -26.45
C VAL A 876 50.53 -74.17 -26.81
N THR A 877 50.92 -72.90 -26.72
CA THR A 877 52.28 -72.43 -26.96
C THR A 877 52.95 -71.98 -25.66
N LEU A 878 54.05 -72.64 -25.28
CA LEU A 878 54.89 -72.25 -24.15
C LEU A 878 56.04 -71.37 -24.63
N GLY A 879 56.08 -70.12 -24.17
CA GLY A 879 57.15 -69.17 -24.48
C GLY A 879 58.14 -68.95 -23.33
N ASP A 880 59.13 -68.10 -23.57
CA ASP A 880 60.14 -67.75 -22.56
C ASP A 880 59.51 -67.25 -21.25
N GLY A 881 59.97 -67.80 -20.12
CA GLY A 881 59.44 -67.48 -18.79
C GLY A 881 58.34 -68.42 -18.29
N ALA A 882 57.73 -69.23 -19.17
CA ALA A 882 56.61 -70.11 -18.83
C ALA A 882 56.91 -71.08 -17.67
N VAL A 883 56.05 -71.10 -16.65
CA VAL A 883 56.07 -72.07 -15.55
C VAL A 883 54.68 -72.67 -15.38
N VAL A 884 54.54 -73.95 -15.71
CA VAL A 884 53.32 -74.72 -15.42
C VAL A 884 53.63 -75.70 -14.30
N ARG A 885 52.93 -75.57 -13.17
CA ARG A 885 53.29 -76.30 -11.92
C ARG A 885 52.90 -77.76 -11.94
N LEU A 886 51.81 -78.10 -12.62
CA LEU A 886 51.21 -79.44 -12.63
C LEU A 886 51.24 -80.05 -14.02
N VAL A 887 50.19 -79.86 -14.81
CA VAL A 887 50.00 -80.55 -16.10
C VAL A 887 49.46 -79.60 -17.16
N ILE A 888 49.88 -79.85 -18.39
CA ILE A 888 49.35 -79.26 -19.61
C ILE A 888 48.49 -80.34 -20.28
N ASP A 889 47.20 -80.10 -20.42
CA ASP A 889 46.25 -81.07 -20.97
C ASP A 889 45.65 -80.50 -22.26
N GLY A 890 45.84 -81.22 -23.37
CA GLY A 890 45.17 -80.89 -24.63
C GLY A 890 43.69 -81.27 -24.65
N GLY A 891 43.21 -81.95 -23.61
CA GLY A 891 41.83 -82.38 -23.44
C GLY A 891 41.46 -83.63 -24.25
N PRO A 892 40.18 -84.02 -24.32
CA PRO A 892 39.78 -85.27 -24.94
C PRO A 892 39.95 -85.21 -26.46
N ASN A 893 40.44 -86.28 -27.11
CA ASN A 893 40.67 -86.33 -28.57
C ASN A 893 39.37 -86.37 -29.41
N THR A 894 38.44 -85.44 -29.18
CA THR A 894 37.08 -85.39 -29.71
C THR A 894 36.75 -84.09 -30.44
N GLY A 895 37.71 -83.37 -31.01
CA GLY A 895 37.43 -82.14 -31.78
C GLY A 895 38.32 -81.92 -32.98
N GLY A 896 39.62 -82.21 -32.86
CA GLY A 896 40.60 -81.82 -33.87
C GLY A 896 41.98 -82.43 -33.65
N VAL A 897 43.03 -81.64 -33.87
CA VAL A 897 44.43 -82.03 -33.67
C VAL A 897 45.08 -81.06 -32.72
N ASP A 898 45.38 -81.51 -31.51
CA ASP A 898 45.87 -80.63 -30.46
C ASP A 898 47.39 -80.49 -30.59
N VAL A 899 47.85 -79.25 -30.52
CA VAL A 899 49.25 -78.86 -30.73
C VAL A 899 49.84 -78.29 -29.46
N LEU A 900 50.87 -78.97 -28.93
CA LEU A 900 51.75 -78.41 -27.91
C LEU A 900 53.04 -77.89 -28.55
N GLU A 901 53.25 -76.59 -28.52
CA GLU A 901 54.45 -75.93 -29.06
C GLU A 901 55.37 -75.39 -27.96
N PHE A 902 56.64 -75.85 -27.96
CA PHE A 902 57.70 -75.29 -27.12
C PHE A 902 58.47 -74.21 -27.89
N ASN A 903 58.18 -72.94 -27.63
CA ASN A 903 58.82 -71.78 -28.24
C ASN A 903 59.77 -71.08 -27.25
N LEU A 904 60.89 -71.72 -26.93
CA LEU A 904 61.76 -71.35 -25.81
C LEU A 904 63.19 -71.01 -26.24
N THR A 905 63.81 -70.08 -25.53
CA THR A 905 65.23 -69.74 -25.59
C THR A 905 65.98 -70.57 -24.54
N VAL A 906 66.99 -71.32 -24.97
CA VAL A 906 67.83 -72.15 -24.09
C VAL A 906 69.26 -71.61 -24.01
N ALA A 907 69.92 -71.85 -22.88
CA ALA A 907 71.20 -71.22 -22.56
C ALA A 907 72.36 -71.66 -23.48
N THR A 908 72.31 -72.87 -24.05
CA THR A 908 73.39 -73.40 -24.90
C THR A 908 72.86 -74.27 -26.04
N GLU A 909 73.62 -74.33 -27.14
CA GLU A 909 73.32 -75.22 -28.27
C GLU A 909 73.30 -76.71 -27.87
N ALA A 910 74.09 -77.09 -26.86
CA ALA A 910 74.08 -78.46 -26.33
C ALA A 910 72.74 -78.79 -25.63
N GLU A 911 72.18 -77.81 -24.92
CA GLU A 911 70.86 -77.93 -24.32
C GLU A 911 69.75 -77.93 -25.38
N ALA A 912 69.84 -77.05 -26.38
CA ALA A 912 68.91 -77.02 -27.51
C ALA A 912 68.86 -78.36 -28.23
N GLN A 913 70.00 -78.98 -28.51
CA GLN A 913 70.05 -80.29 -29.15
C GLN A 913 69.48 -81.40 -28.27
N ARG A 914 69.78 -81.39 -26.95
CA ARG A 914 69.20 -82.33 -25.97
C ARG A 914 67.67 -82.26 -25.99
N VAL A 915 67.11 -81.05 -25.97
CA VAL A 915 65.65 -80.84 -25.97
C VAL A 915 65.03 -81.25 -27.30
N ARG A 916 65.63 -80.88 -28.45
CA ARG A 916 65.16 -81.30 -29.78
C ARG A 916 65.13 -82.83 -29.92
N ASP A 917 66.21 -83.50 -29.51
CA ASP A 917 66.30 -84.97 -29.57
C ASP A 917 65.26 -85.63 -28.65
N ALA A 918 65.00 -85.05 -27.47
CA ALA A 918 64.01 -85.53 -26.53
C ALA A 918 62.57 -85.35 -27.05
N LEU A 919 62.23 -84.18 -27.58
CA LEU A 919 60.90 -83.89 -28.13
C LEU A 919 60.61 -84.68 -29.42
N ALA A 920 61.62 -84.93 -30.27
CA ALA A 920 61.46 -85.68 -31.52
C ALA A 920 61.04 -87.16 -31.33
N VAL A 921 61.27 -87.73 -30.15
CA VAL A 921 60.85 -89.10 -29.78
C VAL A 921 59.80 -89.12 -28.66
N ALA A 922 59.40 -87.96 -28.15
CA ALA A 922 58.42 -87.86 -27.09
C ALA A 922 57.03 -88.30 -27.58
N ASN A 923 56.22 -88.87 -26.70
CA ASN A 923 54.85 -89.25 -27.03
C ASN A 923 53.92 -88.04 -26.84
N PRO A 924 53.26 -87.55 -27.91
CA PRO A 924 52.30 -86.45 -27.81
C PRO A 924 51.19 -86.72 -26.79
N ALA A 925 50.69 -87.96 -26.69
CA ALA A 925 49.58 -88.29 -25.80
C ALA A 925 49.94 -88.29 -24.29
N THR A 926 51.22 -88.42 -23.92
CA THR A 926 51.68 -88.27 -22.53
C THR A 926 53.21 -88.20 -22.46
N GLY A 927 53.74 -87.20 -21.76
CA GLY A 927 55.18 -87.06 -21.58
C GLY A 927 55.57 -86.00 -20.55
N SER A 928 56.87 -85.95 -20.26
CA SER A 928 57.45 -84.84 -19.49
C SER A 928 58.86 -84.53 -19.96
N ILE A 929 59.27 -83.27 -19.82
CA ILE A 929 60.59 -82.78 -20.19
C ILE A 929 61.04 -81.64 -19.28
N THR A 930 62.31 -81.66 -18.89
CA THR A 930 62.93 -80.54 -18.15
C THR A 930 63.67 -79.62 -19.13
N ILE A 931 63.25 -78.37 -19.25
CA ILE A 931 63.88 -77.34 -20.09
C ILE A 931 64.15 -76.12 -19.21
N ASN A 932 65.38 -75.58 -19.22
CA ASN A 932 65.76 -74.42 -18.39
C ASN A 932 65.44 -74.59 -16.89
N ASN A 933 65.62 -75.80 -16.34
CA ASN A 933 65.28 -76.19 -14.96
C ASN A 933 63.78 -76.10 -14.58
N GLN A 934 62.88 -76.00 -15.56
CA GLN A 934 61.44 -76.17 -15.35
C GLN A 934 61.00 -77.52 -15.91
N ASP A 935 60.17 -78.23 -15.14
CA ASP A 935 59.59 -79.50 -15.52
C ASP A 935 58.24 -79.27 -16.17
N TYR A 936 58.12 -79.56 -17.46
CA TYR A 936 56.85 -79.52 -18.19
C TYR A 936 56.32 -80.95 -18.31
N ALA A 937 55.09 -81.19 -17.85
CA ALA A 937 54.38 -82.44 -18.04
C ALA A 937 53.13 -82.20 -18.88
N TRP A 938 52.87 -83.08 -19.84
CA TRP A 938 51.71 -82.97 -20.72
C TRP A 938 50.97 -84.29 -20.92
N VAL A 939 49.70 -84.19 -21.27
CA VAL A 939 48.81 -85.30 -21.64
C VAL A 939 47.89 -84.87 -22.79
N ASN A 940 47.39 -85.85 -23.52
CA ASN A 940 46.35 -85.71 -24.55
C ASN A 940 46.65 -84.68 -25.66
N PHE A 941 47.84 -84.73 -26.27
CA PHE A 941 48.12 -84.01 -27.52
C PHE A 941 48.34 -84.98 -28.69
N GLU A 942 48.05 -84.57 -29.93
CA GLU A 942 48.41 -85.28 -31.16
C GLU A 942 49.77 -84.85 -31.71
N VAL A 943 50.13 -83.58 -31.53
CA VAL A 943 51.29 -82.97 -32.16
C VAL A 943 52.11 -82.20 -31.14
N ILE A 944 53.41 -82.53 -31.04
CA ILE A 944 54.39 -81.70 -30.35
C ILE A 944 55.24 -80.97 -31.39
N ARG A 945 55.38 -79.65 -31.24
CA ARG A 945 56.28 -78.80 -32.02
C ARG A 945 57.30 -78.12 -31.11
N HIS A 946 58.40 -77.70 -31.72
CA HIS A 946 59.39 -76.90 -31.02
C HIS A 946 59.98 -75.83 -31.94
N ASN A 947 60.18 -74.65 -31.39
CA ASN A 947 60.95 -73.57 -31.99
C ASN A 947 61.95 -73.05 -30.95
N LEU A 948 63.13 -73.68 -30.89
CA LEU A 948 64.13 -73.38 -29.87
C LEU A 948 65.18 -72.40 -30.38
N THR A 949 65.42 -71.34 -29.62
CA THR A 949 66.46 -70.33 -29.89
C THR A 949 67.60 -70.44 -28.86
N VAL A 950 68.84 -70.07 -29.21
CA VAL A 950 69.99 -70.06 -28.27
C VAL A 950 70.39 -68.61 -27.96
N GLY A 951 70.35 -68.21 -26.68
CA GLY A 951 70.63 -66.84 -26.26
C GLY A 951 72.12 -66.44 -26.25
N GLU A 952 72.44 -65.17 -26.51
CA GLU A 952 73.81 -64.61 -26.46
C GLU A 952 74.23 -64.22 -25.03
N GLN A 953 75.46 -64.55 -24.60
CA GLN A 953 75.98 -64.18 -23.27
C GLN A 953 76.23 -62.66 -23.15
N ALA A 954 75.66 -62.01 -22.13
CA ALA A 954 76.10 -60.68 -21.68
C ALA A 954 77.44 -60.80 -20.91
N GLU A 955 78.51 -60.18 -21.42
CA GLU A 955 79.77 -59.98 -20.69
C GLU A 955 79.69 -58.72 -19.82
N GLY A 956 79.72 -58.86 -18.49
CA GLY A 956 80.17 -57.82 -17.55
C GLY A 956 79.12 -57.23 -16.62
#